data_AF-A0A943Q6J7-F1
#
_entry.id   AF-A0A943Q6J7-F1
#
_cell.length_a   1.000
_cell.length_b   1.000
_cell.length_c   1.000
_cell.angle_alpha   90.00
_cell.angle_beta   90.00
_cell.angle_gamma   90.00
#
_symmetry.space_group_name_H-M   'P 1'
#
loop_
_entity.id
_entity.type
_entity.pdbx_description
1 polymer ?
#
loop_
_entity_poly.entity_id
_entity_poly.type
_entity_poly.pdbx_seq_one_letter_code
_entity_poly.pdbx_strand_id
1 'polypeptide(L)'
;MKKTIKASLSLLLCILTLSGCGKGETTIPSSTPGSTNTATPTTPTDKDTTTSSTNAEHKYTDFSEEDKELQKNTIGTTIPFAPCYNYKIEEPKDDINQEWNVSTEESIKLTLGKYYSSDGKYSNPTIPVYTIQKTRSDNENMVIVICGEGYTKNQQNKFISDVKRIWSGTLQYEPYRSFANRFNVYALCTASESSFENEGSTFFDVIVGNDNSSKISTNIHSNYWKNHIFERCIGPEFIEKIHDAHVPNKTEPNVIHEDDYAPYRYVYNYINQFCLLVNTDRDFGDAFTNLDFGFKYFISPSDCYRATKTFAHELGHGLLGLGDEYMVGKGTEHTDLVSLNVAYTANPEKVKWKQMLGFRKTYTCPHQDGSELYNSSYECLMSDTNYSFCEVCRLQGFKRMSQLVEDGDTLYVADPEVREINGQYTSLSDFSDTSISGYYSFSNYRNSVLLSGTGKNRFGNYMRGKKIELRTIVQNLSDTVERTIKMKVWIRHSDGTVATSSDGTTLETTQTYTIPTWGDKSKFWPKGAMKYEGSDMNSGLQNCQITYQIPSNAILKNGDTVAFEVTDENDNVLANDNTETQSYANVSIKYMSENGSEIPNTETATIPVAVGTTINWTNKPDYLYGYKLVKIDGLNQTVGSDGLTITCYYEKNSEDHTHTWGDWMTDGIHHWRECSGCDEKLDYGEHTGGTATCISKAVCSICGKEYGELGEHNYGSLIPEVDSTTDKEGMKAHYYDSACGKYFDESKNEVNQSSLVIPKKIVLTIISGEGQKEDRIVVNPNQTITLIAKPAEEGKEFIGWMNENGEMVIETSELSYSYKITNSQKLTAVYRDINKNNDNNNNNNFPTGAIIGIAVGSVSAVIIVGILLYVFVIKKKKML
;
A
#
# COMPACT_ATOMS: atom_id res chain seq x y z
N MET A 1 42.49 -16.86 19.30
CA MET A 1 43.32 -17.91 19.95
C MET A 1 42.37 -18.96 20.54
N LYS A 2 42.06 -20.04 19.81
CA LYS A 2 42.58 -21.42 19.96
C LYS A 2 42.33 -22.12 21.32
N LYS A 3 41.30 -23.00 21.35
CA LYS A 3 41.29 -24.44 21.77
C LYS A 3 39.82 -24.84 22.06
N THR A 4 39.15 -25.73 21.30
CA THR A 4 39.24 -27.21 21.17
C THR A 4 38.78 -28.00 22.41
N ILE A 5 37.80 -28.91 22.20
CA ILE A 5 37.56 -30.28 22.76
C ILE A 5 36.06 -30.60 22.49
N LYS A 6 35.54 -31.74 22.00
CA LYS A 6 35.99 -33.01 21.39
C LYS A 6 34.74 -33.62 20.71
N ALA A 7 34.93 -34.32 19.59
CA ALA A 7 33.94 -35.19 18.96
C ALA A 7 34.02 -36.63 19.50
N SER A 8 32.92 -37.39 19.38
CA SER A 8 32.94 -38.85 19.19
C SER A 8 31.68 -39.33 18.47
N LEU A 9 31.92 -40.02 17.34
CA LEU A 9 31.01 -40.75 16.49
C LEU A 9 31.20 -42.25 16.82
N SER A 10 30.14 -43.07 16.78
CA SER A 10 30.29 -44.52 16.58
C SER A 10 29.05 -45.11 15.89
N LEU A 11 29.37 -45.94 14.91
CA LEU A 11 28.53 -46.63 13.94
C LEU A 11 28.63 -48.14 14.24
N LEU A 12 27.53 -48.88 14.11
CA LEU A 12 27.56 -50.33 13.82
C LEU A 12 26.17 -50.80 13.35
N LEU A 13 26.05 -51.97 12.74
CA LEU A 13 26.07 -52.31 11.32
C LEU A 13 25.21 -53.59 11.13
N CYS A 14 24.49 -53.70 10.01
CA CYS A 14 23.97 -54.89 9.30
C CYS A 14 23.01 -55.91 9.96
N ILE A 15 21.96 -56.30 9.20
CA ILE A 15 21.87 -57.55 8.41
C ILE A 15 20.71 -57.46 7.39
N LEU A 16 20.95 -58.01 6.19
CA LEU A 16 20.07 -58.17 5.02
C LEU A 16 19.86 -59.68 4.81
N THR A 17 18.66 -60.16 4.45
CA THR A 17 18.46 -61.24 3.44
C THR A 17 17.00 -61.42 3.01
N LEU A 18 16.85 -61.78 1.74
CA LEU A 18 15.69 -62.04 0.88
C LEU A 18 14.80 -63.25 1.25
N SER A 19 13.54 -63.26 0.75
CA SER A 19 12.96 -64.25 -0.21
C SER A 19 11.48 -64.67 0.01
N GLY A 20 10.76 -64.92 -1.10
CA GLY A 20 9.52 -65.72 -1.22
C GLY A 20 8.21 -64.92 -1.30
N CYS A 21 7.50 -64.74 -2.43
CA CYS A 21 6.87 -65.67 -3.41
C CYS A 21 5.58 -66.35 -2.91
N GLY A 22 4.45 -66.05 -3.58
CA GLY A 22 3.14 -66.74 -3.51
C GLY A 22 2.00 -65.79 -3.90
N LYS A 23 1.58 -65.67 -5.17
CA LYS A 23 0.64 -66.51 -5.96
C LYS A 23 -0.75 -66.72 -5.33
N GLY A 24 -1.79 -66.38 -6.10
CA GLY A 24 -3.20 -66.72 -5.87
C GLY A 24 -4.14 -65.68 -6.52
N GLU A 25 -4.18 -65.55 -7.85
CA GLU A 25 -5.11 -66.22 -8.80
C GLU A 25 -6.54 -65.63 -8.85
N THR A 26 -6.88 -65.07 -10.04
CA THR A 26 -8.14 -65.21 -10.83
C THR A 26 -9.45 -64.63 -10.26
N THR A 27 -10.34 -63.92 -10.98
CA THR A 27 -10.78 -64.00 -12.39
C THR A 27 -11.41 -62.68 -12.93
N ILE A 28 -11.14 -62.43 -14.21
CA ILE A 28 -11.73 -61.59 -15.29
C ILE A 28 -13.22 -61.97 -15.54
N PRO A 29 -14.16 -61.17 -16.16
CA PRO A 29 -14.06 -60.47 -17.46
C PRO A 29 -14.65 -59.04 -17.53
N SER A 30 -14.08 -58.07 -18.26
CA SER A 30 -13.82 -57.93 -19.71
C SER A 30 -15.08 -57.82 -20.60
N SER A 31 -15.39 -56.60 -21.04
CA SER A 31 -15.85 -56.33 -22.41
C SER A 31 -15.62 -54.85 -22.79
N THR A 32 -14.79 -54.66 -23.81
CA THR A 32 -14.82 -53.54 -24.78
C THR A 32 -15.33 -54.15 -26.11
N PRO A 33 -15.69 -53.43 -27.20
CA PRO A 33 -15.07 -52.20 -27.68
C PRO A 33 -15.97 -51.16 -28.40
N GLY A 34 -15.41 -49.95 -28.61
CA GLY A 34 -15.51 -49.24 -29.88
C GLY A 34 -16.46 -48.03 -29.94
N SER A 35 -15.93 -46.82 -30.04
CA SER A 35 -15.74 -46.16 -31.35
C SER A 35 -15.14 -44.76 -31.17
N THR A 36 -14.30 -44.40 -32.13
CA THR A 36 -13.67 -43.11 -32.35
C THR A 36 -14.69 -42.02 -32.62
N ASN A 37 -14.55 -40.83 -32.01
CA ASN A 37 -14.89 -39.57 -32.66
C ASN A 37 -14.12 -38.40 -32.02
N THR A 38 -13.45 -37.66 -32.89
CA THR A 38 -12.85 -36.34 -32.71
C THR A 38 -13.89 -35.32 -32.28
N ALA A 39 -13.63 -34.55 -31.22
CA ALA A 39 -14.33 -33.29 -30.95
C ALA A 39 -13.44 -32.31 -30.15
N THR A 40 -13.40 -31.08 -30.67
CA THR A 40 -12.86 -29.82 -30.16
C THR A 40 -13.30 -29.53 -28.70
N PRO A 41 -12.53 -28.77 -27.90
CA PRO A 41 -12.84 -28.56 -26.49
C PRO A 41 -14.04 -27.64 -26.33
N THR A 42 -15.12 -28.18 -25.77
CA THR A 42 -16.31 -27.43 -25.34
C THR A 42 -16.10 -26.85 -23.95
N THR A 43 -16.49 -25.59 -23.83
CA THR A 43 -16.72 -24.77 -22.64
C THR A 43 -17.31 -25.56 -21.46
N PRO A 44 -16.86 -25.36 -20.20
CA PRO A 44 -17.55 -25.93 -19.05
C PRO A 44 -18.85 -25.16 -18.83
N THR A 45 -19.98 -25.77 -19.19
CA THR A 45 -21.28 -25.44 -18.59
C THR A 45 -21.40 -26.28 -17.33
N ASP A 46 -20.97 -25.74 -16.19
CA ASP A 46 -21.26 -26.35 -14.90
C ASP A 46 -22.69 -25.98 -14.50
N LYS A 47 -23.50 -27.02 -14.33
CA LYS A 47 -24.77 -26.95 -13.63
C LYS A 47 -24.44 -26.86 -12.15
N ASP A 48 -24.79 -25.73 -11.55
CA ASP A 48 -24.87 -25.53 -10.11
C ASP A 48 -25.62 -26.71 -9.45
N THR A 49 -24.88 -27.53 -8.72
CA THR A 49 -25.40 -28.26 -7.58
C THR A 49 -24.64 -27.78 -6.36
N THR A 50 -25.13 -26.67 -5.81
CA THR A 50 -24.77 -26.16 -4.49
C THR A 50 -25.08 -27.21 -3.44
N THR A 51 -24.06 -27.89 -2.92
CA THR A 51 -24.13 -28.58 -1.63
C THR A 51 -23.43 -27.73 -0.57
N SER A 52 -24.05 -26.58 -0.29
CA SER A 52 -23.96 -25.85 0.98
C SER A 52 -25.38 -25.40 1.32
N SER A 53 -26.08 -26.17 2.16
CA SER A 53 -27.34 -25.81 2.87
C SER A 53 -28.38 -24.91 2.17
N THR A 54 -28.48 -24.88 0.84
CA THR A 54 -29.58 -24.22 0.12
C THR A 54 -30.81 -25.10 0.19
N ASN A 55 -31.45 -25.15 1.36
CA ASN A 55 -32.81 -25.67 1.57
C ASN A 55 -33.34 -25.16 2.91
N ALA A 56 -33.53 -23.85 3.03
CA ALA A 56 -34.55 -23.26 3.88
C ALA A 56 -34.92 -21.89 3.31
N GLU A 57 -36.19 -21.70 2.98
CA GLU A 57 -36.75 -20.47 2.44
C GLU A 57 -36.50 -19.30 3.42
N HIS A 58 -35.89 -18.22 2.94
CA HIS A 58 -35.68 -17.01 3.72
C HIS A 58 -37.03 -16.32 3.94
N LYS A 59 -37.55 -16.41 5.17
CA LYS A 59 -38.61 -15.54 5.66
C LYS A 59 -38.17 -14.92 6.97
N TYR A 60 -37.64 -13.71 6.90
CA TYR A 60 -37.68 -12.79 8.03
C TYR A 60 -39.15 -12.39 8.24
N THR A 61 -39.86 -13.10 9.12
CA THR A 61 -41.21 -12.69 9.51
C THR A 61 -41.11 -11.66 10.62
N ASP A 62 -41.52 -10.43 10.31
CA ASP A 62 -41.93 -9.46 11.33
C ASP A 62 -42.98 -10.11 12.23
N PHE A 63 -42.70 -10.18 13.53
CA PHE A 63 -43.70 -10.56 14.53
C PHE A 63 -44.83 -9.51 14.55
N SER A 64 -46.04 -9.98 14.79
CA SER A 64 -47.23 -9.14 14.91
C SER A 64 -47.08 -8.14 16.08
N GLU A 65 -47.75 -6.98 16.00
CA GLU A 65 -47.74 -5.98 17.10
C GLU A 65 -48.26 -6.56 18.44
N GLU A 66 -49.03 -7.66 18.42
CA GLU A 66 -49.49 -8.35 19.63
C GLU A 66 -48.37 -9.15 20.33
N ASP A 67 -47.40 -9.69 19.59
CA ASP A 67 -46.23 -10.40 20.15
C ASP A 67 -45.21 -9.44 20.78
N LYS A 68 -45.15 -8.19 20.26
CA LYS A 68 -44.30 -7.11 20.79
C LYS A 68 -44.77 -6.61 22.16
N GLU A 69 -46.08 -6.67 22.45
CA GLU A 69 -46.64 -6.29 23.76
C GLU A 69 -46.39 -7.35 24.84
N LEU A 70 -46.29 -8.64 24.49
CA LEU A 70 -45.92 -9.69 25.45
C LEU A 70 -44.42 -9.63 25.84
N GLN A 71 -43.54 -9.23 24.93
CA GLN A 71 -42.11 -9.04 25.21
C GLN A 71 -41.81 -7.82 26.09
N LYS A 72 -42.62 -6.74 26.02
CA LYS A 72 -42.42 -5.53 26.84
C LYS A 72 -42.52 -5.78 28.35
N ASN A 73 -43.26 -6.79 28.79
CA ASN A 73 -43.51 -7.05 30.21
C ASN A 73 -42.50 -8.00 30.89
N THR A 74 -41.43 -8.41 30.20
CA THR A 74 -40.41 -9.29 30.78
C THR A 74 -38.98 -8.81 30.49
N ILE A 75 -38.70 -7.52 30.68
CA ILE A 75 -37.36 -6.95 30.46
C ILE A 75 -36.60 -6.89 31.78
N GLY A 76 -35.56 -7.72 31.88
CA GLY A 76 -34.73 -7.84 33.07
C GLY A 76 -33.25 -8.01 32.79
N THR A 77 -32.72 -7.43 31.70
CA THR A 77 -31.29 -7.11 31.49
C THR A 77 -31.14 -6.42 30.13
N THR A 78 -31.39 -5.12 30.07
CA THR A 78 -30.80 -4.30 29.02
C THR A 78 -29.32 -4.18 29.38
N ILE A 79 -28.45 -4.90 28.68
CA ILE A 79 -27.09 -4.37 28.47
C ILE A 79 -27.32 -2.97 27.90
N PRO A 80 -26.67 -1.90 28.40
CA PRO A 80 -26.72 -0.62 27.74
C PRO A 80 -25.99 -0.80 26.40
N PHE A 81 -26.68 -1.37 25.42
CA PHE A 81 -26.35 -1.14 24.04
C PHE A 81 -26.33 0.37 23.92
N ALA A 82 -25.17 0.95 23.59
CA ALA A 82 -25.18 2.26 22.97
C ALA A 82 -26.29 2.18 21.92
N PRO A 83 -27.33 3.04 22.00
CA PRO A 83 -28.39 2.98 21.02
C PRO A 83 -27.70 2.98 19.66
N CYS A 84 -28.05 2.04 18.78
CA CYS A 84 -27.77 2.20 17.38
C CYS A 84 -28.65 3.38 16.94
N TYR A 85 -28.23 4.58 17.33
CA TYR A 85 -28.72 5.82 16.74
C TYR A 85 -28.50 5.62 15.24
N ASN A 86 -29.50 6.02 14.44
CA ASN A 86 -29.39 6.16 13.00
C ASN A 86 -28.23 7.12 12.68
N TYR A 87 -27.00 6.65 12.82
CA TYR A 87 -25.78 7.35 12.50
C TYR A 87 -25.48 7.00 11.05
N LYS A 88 -26.22 7.65 10.15
CA LYS A 88 -25.86 7.66 8.74
C LYS A 88 -24.70 8.64 8.60
N ILE A 89 -23.56 8.15 8.13
CA ILE A 89 -22.45 9.04 7.74
C ILE A 89 -22.87 9.68 6.42
N GLU A 90 -22.91 11.02 6.38
CA GLU A 90 -23.35 11.75 5.18
C GLU A 90 -22.51 11.36 3.96
N GLU A 91 -23.19 10.97 2.89
CA GLU A 91 -22.57 10.57 1.64
C GLU A 91 -22.23 11.80 0.79
N PRO A 92 -20.99 11.94 0.30
CA PRO A 92 -20.71 12.87 -0.78
C PRO A 92 -21.44 12.43 -2.05
N LYS A 93 -21.81 13.39 -2.89
CA LYS A 93 -22.47 13.11 -4.18
C LYS A 93 -21.55 12.28 -5.09
N ASP A 94 -22.13 11.35 -5.84
CA ASP A 94 -21.41 10.57 -6.85
C ASP A 94 -20.70 11.50 -7.86
N ASP A 95 -19.38 11.36 -7.98
CA ASP A 95 -18.58 11.97 -9.04
C ASP A 95 -17.52 10.97 -9.50
N ILE A 96 -17.75 10.40 -10.69
CA ILE A 96 -16.90 9.39 -11.33
C ILE A 96 -15.51 9.92 -11.71
N ASN A 97 -15.35 11.25 -11.84
CA ASN A 97 -14.09 11.89 -12.24
C ASN A 97 -13.29 12.40 -11.03
N GLN A 98 -13.79 12.20 -9.81
CA GLN A 98 -13.13 12.72 -8.61
C GLN A 98 -12.01 11.80 -8.14
N GLU A 99 -10.90 12.43 -7.74
CA GLU A 99 -9.72 11.76 -7.17
C GLU A 99 -10.06 11.06 -5.85
N TRP A 100 -9.18 10.14 -5.43
CA TRP A 100 -9.26 9.48 -4.13
C TRP A 100 -9.37 10.50 -3.00
N ASN A 101 -10.35 10.35 -2.11
CA ASN A 101 -10.47 11.19 -0.91
C ASN A 101 -9.70 10.63 0.30
N VAL A 102 -8.91 9.59 0.09
CA VAL A 102 -8.08 8.87 1.06
C VAL A 102 -6.65 8.79 0.54
N SER A 103 -5.67 8.66 1.44
CA SER A 103 -4.30 8.33 1.08
C SER A 103 -4.23 6.99 0.32
N THR A 104 -3.43 6.96 -0.74
CA THR A 104 -3.14 5.78 -1.55
C THR A 104 -1.68 5.31 -1.39
N GLU A 105 -0.94 5.82 -0.39
CA GLU A 105 0.46 5.46 -0.15
C GLU A 105 0.60 3.95 0.09
N GLU A 106 -0.21 3.41 1.00
CA GLU A 106 -0.27 1.98 1.26
C GLU A 106 -1.41 1.36 0.44
N SER A 107 -1.04 0.65 -0.63
CA SER A 107 -1.99 0.07 -1.58
C SER A 107 -1.50 -1.26 -2.12
N ILE A 108 -2.45 -2.15 -2.42
CA ILE A 108 -2.21 -3.32 -3.27
C ILE A 108 -2.63 -3.01 -4.71
N LYS A 109 -2.00 -3.70 -5.68
CA LYS A 109 -2.34 -3.56 -7.11
C LYS A 109 -2.74 -4.91 -7.66
N LEU A 110 -3.91 -4.98 -8.29
CA LEU A 110 -4.38 -6.22 -8.91
C LEU A 110 -4.24 -6.16 -10.43
N THR A 111 -4.20 -7.34 -11.06
CA THR A 111 -4.36 -7.51 -12.50
C THR A 111 -5.50 -8.48 -12.76
N LEU A 112 -6.69 -7.93 -12.98
CA LEU A 112 -7.94 -8.66 -13.17
C LEU A 112 -8.21 -8.87 -14.66
N GLY A 113 -8.19 -10.14 -15.09
CA GLY A 113 -8.51 -10.54 -16.45
C GLY A 113 -10.02 -10.64 -16.69
N LYS A 114 -10.37 -11.13 -17.89
CA LYS A 114 -11.75 -11.21 -18.39
C LYS A 114 -12.73 -11.98 -17.51
N TYR A 115 -12.24 -12.85 -16.61
CA TYR A 115 -13.08 -13.65 -15.71
C TYR A 115 -13.56 -12.85 -14.47
N TYR A 116 -12.95 -11.69 -14.21
CA TYR A 116 -13.27 -10.81 -13.09
C TYR A 116 -13.71 -9.41 -13.54
N SER A 117 -13.22 -8.93 -14.70
CA SER A 117 -13.64 -7.67 -15.33
C SER A 117 -13.57 -7.80 -16.85
N SER A 118 -14.59 -8.41 -17.46
CA SER A 118 -14.65 -8.58 -18.91
C SER A 118 -14.80 -7.26 -19.68
N ASP A 119 -15.41 -6.26 -19.04
CA ASP A 119 -15.62 -4.91 -19.56
C ASP A 119 -14.37 -4.03 -19.44
N GLY A 120 -13.34 -4.50 -18.72
CA GLY A 120 -12.07 -3.82 -18.53
C GLY A 120 -12.07 -2.72 -17.48
N LYS A 121 -13.21 -2.39 -16.87
CA LYS A 121 -13.35 -1.25 -15.93
C LYS A 121 -12.48 -1.40 -14.69
N TYR A 122 -12.29 -2.63 -14.23
CA TYR A 122 -11.53 -2.97 -13.03
C TYR A 122 -10.30 -3.83 -13.36
N SER A 123 -9.73 -3.75 -14.57
CA SER A 123 -8.61 -4.62 -14.94
C SER A 123 -7.32 -4.38 -14.16
N ASN A 124 -7.04 -3.14 -13.73
CA ASN A 124 -5.81 -2.80 -12.99
C ASN A 124 -6.10 -1.86 -11.80
N PRO A 125 -6.91 -2.29 -10.82
CA PRO A 125 -7.28 -1.43 -9.72
C PRO A 125 -6.10 -1.26 -8.76
N THR A 126 -5.89 -0.03 -8.31
CA THR A 126 -5.11 0.26 -7.11
C THR A 126 -6.09 0.30 -5.94
N ILE A 127 -5.82 -0.48 -4.89
CA ILE A 127 -6.69 -0.62 -3.74
C ILE A 127 -5.92 -0.13 -2.51
N PRO A 128 -6.20 1.08 -2.01
CA PRO A 128 -5.67 1.54 -0.74
C PRO A 128 -6.06 0.60 0.39
N VAL A 129 -5.11 0.33 1.29
CA VAL A 129 -5.29 -0.55 2.44
C VAL A 129 -5.15 0.29 3.70
N TYR A 130 -6.13 0.24 4.60
CA TYR A 130 -6.11 0.93 5.87
C TYR A 130 -6.04 -0.05 7.04
N THR A 131 -5.13 0.20 7.98
CA THR A 131 -5.08 -0.54 9.25
C THR A 131 -6.12 0.06 10.19
N ILE A 132 -7.20 -0.70 10.43
CA ILE A 132 -8.28 -0.32 11.35
C ILE A 132 -7.94 -0.73 12.78
N GLN A 133 -7.31 -1.90 12.92
CA GLN A 133 -6.87 -2.44 14.19
C GLN A 133 -5.66 -3.35 13.97
N LYS A 134 -4.56 -3.12 14.67
CA LYS A 134 -3.41 -4.03 14.74
C LYS A 134 -2.86 -4.03 16.15
N THR A 135 -3.15 -5.08 16.88
CA THR A 135 -2.79 -5.18 18.31
C THR A 135 -1.56 -6.05 18.57
N ARG A 136 -1.24 -6.94 17.62
CA ARG A 136 -0.09 -7.85 17.62
C ARG A 136 0.34 -8.16 16.19
N SER A 137 1.29 -9.08 16.00
CA SER A 137 1.61 -9.60 14.66
C SER A 137 0.43 -10.32 14.01
N ASP A 138 0.31 -10.21 12.69
CA ASP A 138 -0.65 -10.95 11.88
C ASP A 138 -0.45 -12.47 11.94
N ASN A 139 0.78 -12.94 12.21
CA ASN A 139 1.05 -14.37 12.32
C ASN A 139 0.36 -15.02 13.53
N GLU A 140 0.09 -14.23 14.57
CA GLU A 140 -0.43 -14.68 15.86
C GLU A 140 -1.90 -14.30 16.10
N ASN A 141 -2.39 -13.30 15.38
CA ASN A 141 -3.74 -12.77 15.50
C ASN A 141 -4.63 -13.24 14.35
N MET A 142 -5.94 -13.19 14.60
CA MET A 142 -6.93 -13.41 13.56
C MET A 142 -6.95 -12.19 12.61
N VAL A 143 -6.66 -12.42 11.34
CA VAL A 143 -6.64 -11.38 10.31
C VAL A 143 -8.00 -11.31 9.62
N ILE A 144 -8.63 -10.14 9.71
CA ILE A 144 -9.93 -9.82 9.08
C ILE A 144 -9.70 -8.78 7.98
N VAL A 145 -10.11 -9.10 6.75
CA VAL A 145 -9.95 -8.24 5.58
C VAL A 145 -11.34 -7.81 5.11
N ILE A 146 -11.64 -6.52 5.24
CA ILE A 146 -12.95 -5.95 4.90
C ILE A 146 -12.81 -5.14 3.61
N CYS A 147 -13.53 -5.51 2.56
CA CYS A 147 -13.55 -4.80 1.28
C CYS A 147 -14.83 -3.98 1.15
N GLY A 148 -14.77 -2.83 0.47
CA GLY A 148 -15.93 -1.98 0.19
C GLY A 148 -16.65 -2.39 -1.09
N GLU A 149 -17.97 -2.47 -1.07
CA GLU A 149 -18.79 -2.63 -2.27
C GLU A 149 -19.73 -1.44 -2.43
N GLY A 150 -19.77 -0.89 -3.64
CA GLY A 150 -20.63 0.27 -3.95
C GLY A 150 -20.16 1.57 -3.29
N TYR A 151 -18.88 1.69 -2.96
CA TYR A 151 -18.25 2.95 -2.56
C TYR A 151 -17.42 3.49 -3.71
N THR A 152 -17.71 4.68 -4.20
CA THR A 152 -16.91 5.36 -5.22
C THR A 152 -15.57 5.88 -4.67
N LYS A 153 -14.66 6.37 -5.52
CA LYS A 153 -13.37 6.95 -5.08
C LYS A 153 -13.51 8.11 -4.10
N ASN A 154 -14.58 8.91 -4.21
CA ASN A 154 -14.84 10.04 -3.33
C ASN A 154 -15.62 9.65 -2.06
N GLN A 155 -15.94 8.36 -1.86
CA GLN A 155 -16.65 7.83 -0.69
C GLN A 155 -15.75 6.98 0.23
N GLN A 156 -14.45 6.89 -0.02
CA GLN A 156 -13.59 5.97 0.73
C GLN A 156 -13.39 6.37 2.20
N ASN A 157 -13.42 7.67 2.54
CA ASN A 157 -13.51 8.11 3.95
C ASN A 157 -14.79 7.61 4.65
N LYS A 158 -15.92 7.55 3.94
CA LYS A 158 -17.17 6.97 4.48
C LYS A 158 -16.98 5.49 4.72
N PHE A 159 -16.45 4.76 3.74
CA PHE A 159 -16.13 3.33 3.88
C PHE A 159 -15.27 3.04 5.12
N ILE A 160 -14.16 3.75 5.30
CA ILE A 160 -13.29 3.58 6.48
C ILE A 160 -14.05 3.86 7.78
N SER A 161 -14.88 4.90 7.79
CA SER A 161 -15.70 5.26 8.95
C SER A 161 -16.78 4.21 9.27
N ASP A 162 -17.40 3.63 8.24
CA ASP A 162 -18.36 2.53 8.38
C ASP A 162 -17.69 1.27 8.93
N VAL A 163 -16.51 0.92 8.41
CA VAL A 163 -15.73 -0.20 8.94
C VAL A 163 -15.42 0.00 10.42
N LYS A 164 -14.97 1.19 10.84
CA LYS A 164 -14.69 1.50 12.26
C LYS A 164 -15.94 1.36 13.13
N ARG A 165 -17.07 1.93 12.70
CA ARG A 165 -18.36 1.86 13.43
C ARG A 165 -18.83 0.42 13.59
N ILE A 166 -18.82 -0.34 12.49
CA ILE A 166 -19.33 -1.71 12.47
C ILE A 166 -18.41 -2.62 13.27
N TRP A 167 -17.10 -2.56 13.04
CA TRP A 167 -16.13 -3.38 13.76
C TRP A 167 -16.16 -3.14 15.27
N SER A 168 -16.12 -1.88 15.72
CA SER A 168 -16.18 -1.55 17.15
C SER A 168 -17.50 -1.99 17.81
N GLY A 169 -18.61 -1.95 17.06
CA GLY A 169 -19.89 -2.47 17.50
C GLY A 169 -19.94 -3.99 17.56
N THR A 170 -19.34 -4.70 16.60
CA THR A 170 -19.24 -6.17 16.59
C THR A 170 -18.43 -6.67 17.79
N LEU A 171 -17.37 -5.95 18.17
CA LEU A 171 -16.56 -6.26 19.37
C LEU A 171 -17.34 -6.15 20.69
N GLN A 172 -18.57 -5.64 20.71
CA GLN A 172 -19.40 -5.62 21.93
C GLN A 172 -19.99 -6.99 22.27
N TYR A 173 -20.04 -7.91 21.30
CA TYR A 173 -20.60 -9.25 21.46
C TYR A 173 -19.54 -10.24 21.94
N GLU A 174 -19.89 -11.08 22.92
CA GLU A 174 -19.09 -12.27 23.22
C GLU A 174 -19.32 -13.33 22.15
N PRO A 175 -18.28 -14.01 21.65
CA PRO A 175 -16.93 -14.07 22.23
C PRO A 175 -15.93 -13.07 21.66
N TYR A 176 -16.32 -12.25 20.66
CA TYR A 176 -15.41 -11.29 20.02
C TYR A 176 -14.82 -10.29 21.02
N ARG A 177 -15.62 -9.86 22.00
CA ARG A 177 -15.19 -8.93 23.06
C ARG A 177 -14.01 -9.45 23.86
N SER A 178 -14.08 -10.69 24.34
CA SER A 178 -12.97 -11.31 25.10
C SER A 178 -11.71 -11.50 24.26
N PHE A 179 -11.85 -11.62 22.94
CA PHE A 179 -10.75 -11.73 21.99
C PHE A 179 -10.42 -10.40 21.28
N ALA A 180 -10.92 -9.26 21.76
CA ALA A 180 -10.81 -8.00 21.02
C ALA A 180 -9.36 -7.61 20.68
N ASN A 181 -8.40 -7.98 21.53
CA ASN A 181 -6.95 -7.78 21.32
C ASN A 181 -6.27 -8.91 20.51
N ARG A 182 -7.04 -9.84 19.95
CA ARG A 182 -6.57 -10.97 19.13
C ARG A 182 -6.98 -10.86 17.66
N PHE A 183 -7.50 -9.70 17.27
CA PHE A 183 -7.83 -9.39 15.88
C PHE A 183 -6.89 -8.32 15.33
N ASN A 184 -6.51 -8.51 14.07
CA ASN A 184 -5.96 -7.48 13.20
C ASN A 184 -6.94 -7.28 12.03
N VAL A 185 -7.35 -6.04 11.78
CA VAL A 185 -8.42 -5.69 10.84
C VAL A 185 -7.93 -4.65 9.85
N TYR A 186 -8.12 -4.95 8.58
CA TYR A 186 -7.71 -4.13 7.45
C TYR A 186 -8.90 -3.79 6.57
N ALA A 187 -9.05 -2.52 6.22
CA ALA A 187 -10.06 -2.04 5.28
C ALA A 187 -9.43 -1.83 3.90
N LEU A 188 -9.97 -2.49 2.87
CA LEU A 188 -9.51 -2.42 1.49
C LEU A 188 -10.48 -1.56 0.69
N CYS A 189 -10.00 -0.40 0.26
CA CYS A 189 -10.74 0.63 -0.46
C CYS A 189 -10.95 0.23 -1.93
N THR A 190 -11.78 -0.78 -2.17
CA THR A 190 -12.19 -1.25 -3.51
C THR A 190 -13.21 -0.29 -4.12
N ALA A 191 -12.72 0.66 -4.92
CA ALA A 191 -13.55 1.70 -5.51
C ALA A 191 -14.46 1.17 -6.64
N SER A 192 -15.77 1.42 -6.51
CA SER A 192 -16.78 1.21 -7.56
C SER A 192 -16.90 2.42 -8.50
N GLU A 193 -17.41 2.20 -9.70
CA GLU A 193 -17.78 3.26 -10.65
C GLU A 193 -18.97 4.09 -10.14
N SER A 194 -19.95 3.44 -9.53
CA SER A 194 -21.14 4.05 -8.94
C SER A 194 -21.36 3.58 -7.52
N SER A 195 -22.16 4.34 -6.78
CA SER A 195 -22.72 3.86 -5.51
C SER A 195 -23.61 2.62 -5.75
N PHE A 196 -23.79 1.81 -4.71
CA PHE A 196 -24.67 0.63 -4.77
C PHE A 196 -26.10 1.04 -5.18
N GLU A 197 -26.77 0.21 -5.99
CA GLU A 197 -28.14 0.46 -6.52
C GLU A 197 -28.34 1.72 -7.37
N ASN A 198 -27.28 2.44 -7.73
CA ASN A 198 -27.32 3.49 -8.75
C ASN A 198 -27.09 2.92 -10.16
N GLU A 199 -27.31 3.75 -11.19
CA GLU A 199 -27.00 3.40 -12.58
C GLU A 199 -25.46 3.30 -12.77
N GLY A 200 -24.90 2.09 -12.74
CA GLY A 200 -23.47 1.85 -12.95
C GLY A 200 -23.03 0.44 -12.56
N SER A 201 -21.74 0.13 -12.78
CA SER A 201 -21.14 -1.13 -12.32
C SER A 201 -20.48 -0.93 -10.95
N THR A 202 -20.52 -1.94 -10.10
CA THR A 202 -19.79 -1.96 -8.82
C THR A 202 -18.60 -2.91 -8.91
N PHE A 203 -17.66 -2.80 -7.97
CA PHE A 203 -16.42 -3.58 -8.03
C PHE A 203 -16.68 -5.10 -7.98
N PHE A 204 -17.58 -5.54 -7.09
CA PHE A 204 -17.88 -6.96 -6.87
C PHE A 204 -19.16 -7.44 -7.55
N ASP A 205 -19.93 -6.59 -8.24
CA ASP A 205 -21.20 -6.97 -8.88
C ASP A 205 -22.17 -7.68 -7.90
N VAL A 206 -22.29 -7.17 -6.67
CA VAL A 206 -23.23 -7.72 -5.68
C VAL A 206 -24.67 -7.50 -6.14
N ILE A 207 -25.48 -8.56 -6.06
CA ILE A 207 -26.92 -8.52 -6.30
C ILE A 207 -27.67 -8.93 -5.05
N VAL A 208 -28.81 -8.28 -4.80
CA VAL A 208 -29.69 -8.59 -3.68
C VAL A 208 -31.08 -8.91 -4.22
N GLY A 209 -31.57 -10.11 -3.91
CA GLY A 209 -32.88 -10.61 -4.30
C GLY A 209 -34.04 -9.91 -3.58
N ASN A 210 -35.26 -10.26 -4.00
CA ASN A 210 -36.49 -9.76 -3.36
C ASN A 210 -36.72 -10.34 -1.96
N ASP A 211 -36.07 -11.45 -1.64
CA ASP A 211 -36.05 -12.11 -0.34
C ASP A 211 -34.91 -11.60 0.56
N ASN A 212 -34.24 -10.53 0.14
CA ASN A 212 -33.03 -9.99 0.79
C ASN A 212 -31.85 -10.97 0.85
N SER A 213 -31.83 -12.02 0.03
CA SER A 213 -30.60 -12.80 -0.18
C SER A 213 -29.61 -11.99 -1.03
N SER A 214 -28.34 -12.02 -0.67
CA SER A 214 -27.26 -11.29 -1.32
C SER A 214 -26.19 -12.25 -1.84
N LYS A 215 -25.58 -11.93 -2.99
CA LYS A 215 -24.44 -12.69 -3.53
C LYS A 215 -23.62 -11.87 -4.52
N ILE A 216 -22.37 -12.25 -4.70
CA ILE A 216 -21.55 -11.80 -5.84
C ILE A 216 -22.05 -12.47 -7.12
N SER A 217 -22.43 -11.69 -8.12
CA SER A 217 -22.92 -12.23 -9.40
C SER A 217 -21.78 -12.80 -10.25
N THR A 218 -21.95 -14.03 -10.73
CA THR A 218 -21.04 -14.68 -11.69
C THR A 218 -21.52 -14.57 -13.14
N ASN A 219 -22.69 -13.97 -13.36
CA ASN A 219 -23.32 -13.83 -14.68
C ASN A 219 -23.27 -12.40 -15.22
N ILE A 220 -23.15 -11.41 -14.33
CA ILE A 220 -23.01 -10.00 -14.74
C ILE A 220 -21.67 -9.83 -15.46
N HIS A 221 -21.75 -9.20 -16.62
CA HIS A 221 -20.61 -8.99 -17.52
C HIS A 221 -19.82 -10.29 -17.82
N SER A 222 -20.41 -11.48 -17.77
CA SER A 222 -19.65 -12.74 -17.96
C SER A 222 -18.44 -12.91 -17.03
N ASN A 223 -18.48 -12.32 -15.84
CA ASN A 223 -17.42 -12.39 -14.83
C ASN A 223 -17.52 -13.69 -14.01
N TYR A 224 -17.25 -14.83 -14.64
CA TYR A 224 -17.47 -16.17 -14.04
C TYR A 224 -16.73 -16.43 -12.72
N TRP A 225 -15.64 -15.71 -12.44
CA TRP A 225 -14.81 -15.91 -11.25
C TRP A 225 -14.85 -14.72 -10.29
N LYS A 226 -15.80 -13.78 -10.43
CA LYS A 226 -15.87 -12.60 -9.56
C LYS A 226 -15.95 -12.97 -8.06
N ASN A 227 -16.69 -14.02 -7.73
CA ASN A 227 -16.82 -14.56 -6.36
C ASN A 227 -15.53 -15.20 -5.81
N HIS A 228 -14.52 -15.43 -6.66
CA HIS A 228 -13.21 -15.98 -6.32
C HIS A 228 -12.10 -14.91 -6.22
N ILE A 229 -12.47 -13.62 -6.32
CA ILE A 229 -11.49 -12.53 -6.32
C ILE A 229 -10.71 -12.44 -5.00
N PHE A 230 -11.29 -12.89 -3.88
CA PHE A 230 -10.68 -12.81 -2.56
C PHE A 230 -9.46 -13.71 -2.44
N GLU A 231 -9.59 -15.01 -2.70
CA GLU A 231 -8.49 -15.95 -2.60
C GLU A 231 -7.56 -15.91 -3.82
N ARG A 232 -8.07 -15.54 -4.99
CA ARG A 232 -7.27 -15.60 -6.23
C ARG A 232 -6.45 -14.34 -6.46
N CYS A 233 -6.99 -13.19 -6.07
CA CYS A 233 -6.42 -11.88 -6.42
C CYS A 233 -6.04 -11.08 -5.16
N ILE A 234 -7.01 -10.76 -4.31
CA ILE A 234 -6.80 -9.86 -3.17
C ILE A 234 -5.88 -10.48 -2.11
N GLY A 235 -6.18 -11.71 -1.70
CA GLY A 235 -5.48 -12.43 -0.64
C GLY A 235 -3.99 -12.62 -0.92
N PRO A 236 -3.59 -13.17 -2.09
CA PRO A 236 -2.19 -13.31 -2.44
C PRO A 236 -1.41 -11.99 -2.41
N GLU A 237 -1.98 -10.92 -2.99
CA GLU A 237 -1.32 -9.61 -3.01
C GLU A 237 -1.26 -8.97 -1.62
N PHE A 238 -2.33 -9.08 -0.83
CA PHE A 238 -2.36 -8.62 0.55
C PHE A 238 -1.32 -9.35 1.40
N ILE A 239 -1.19 -10.67 1.24
CA ILE A 239 -0.24 -11.48 2.01
C ILE A 239 1.20 -11.13 1.66
N GLU A 240 1.49 -10.92 0.37
CA GLU A 240 2.85 -10.56 -0.06
C GLU A 240 3.23 -9.15 0.40
N LYS A 241 2.32 -8.17 0.27
CA LYS A 241 2.65 -6.75 0.42
C LYS A 241 2.38 -6.17 1.82
N ILE A 242 1.37 -6.69 2.53
CA ILE A 242 0.83 -6.05 3.74
C ILE A 242 0.96 -6.96 4.96
N HIS A 243 0.59 -8.24 4.85
CA HIS A 243 0.63 -9.16 5.98
C HIS A 243 2.07 -9.34 6.46
N ASP A 244 2.29 -9.41 7.77
CA ASP A 244 3.62 -9.58 8.37
C ASP A 244 4.42 -10.81 7.86
N ALA A 245 3.76 -11.76 7.19
CA ALA A 245 4.39 -12.98 6.68
C ALA A 245 5.12 -12.76 5.36
N HIS A 246 4.71 -11.76 4.56
CA HIS A 246 5.28 -11.41 3.26
C HIS A 246 5.52 -12.63 2.35
N VAL A 247 4.55 -13.57 2.30
CA VAL A 247 4.69 -14.79 1.49
C VAL A 247 4.64 -14.39 0.01
N PRO A 248 5.67 -14.70 -0.79
CA PRO A 248 5.70 -14.31 -2.20
C PRO A 248 4.52 -14.88 -2.98
N ASN A 249 3.83 -14.04 -3.75
CA ASN A 249 2.75 -14.45 -4.62
C ASN A 249 3.31 -15.28 -5.78
N LYS A 250 2.79 -16.49 -5.95
CA LYS A 250 3.16 -17.41 -7.03
C LYS A 250 1.93 -17.86 -7.83
N THR A 251 0.79 -17.21 -7.62
CA THR A 251 -0.47 -17.60 -8.25
C THR A 251 -0.69 -16.85 -9.55
N GLU A 252 -1.44 -17.47 -10.47
CA GLU A 252 -1.78 -16.90 -11.77
C GLU A 252 -3.30 -16.81 -11.90
N PRO A 253 -3.97 -15.80 -11.30
CA PRO A 253 -5.44 -15.73 -11.19
C PRO A 253 -6.20 -15.75 -12.53
N ASN A 254 -5.50 -15.48 -13.63
CA ASN A 254 -6.05 -15.41 -14.98
C ASN A 254 -5.79 -16.67 -15.83
N VAL A 255 -5.19 -17.71 -15.23
CA VAL A 255 -4.86 -18.99 -15.87
C VAL A 255 -5.76 -20.09 -15.30
N ILE A 256 -6.20 -21.00 -16.16
CA ILE A 256 -6.94 -22.22 -15.77
C ILE A 256 -5.93 -23.33 -15.50
N HIS A 257 -6.05 -23.99 -14.36
CA HIS A 257 -5.25 -25.12 -13.90
C HIS A 257 -6.09 -26.42 -13.86
N GLU A 258 -5.43 -27.57 -13.69
CA GLU A 258 -6.13 -28.86 -13.57
C GLU A 258 -6.90 -28.98 -12.24
N ASP A 259 -6.30 -28.53 -11.12
CA ASP A 259 -7.03 -28.18 -9.89
C ASP A 259 -7.02 -26.65 -9.78
N ASP A 260 -8.11 -26.04 -10.25
CA ASP A 260 -8.28 -24.59 -10.32
C ASP A 260 -8.25 -23.88 -8.97
N TYR A 261 -8.41 -24.59 -7.84
CA TYR A 261 -8.54 -23.98 -6.51
C TYR A 261 -7.33 -24.24 -5.61
N ALA A 262 -6.67 -25.39 -5.74
CA ALA A 262 -5.52 -25.76 -4.91
C ALA A 262 -4.44 -24.68 -4.76
N PRO A 263 -4.02 -23.96 -5.83
CA PRO A 263 -2.97 -22.94 -5.72
C PRO A 263 -3.31 -21.80 -4.77
N TYR A 264 -4.59 -21.57 -4.48
CA TYR A 264 -5.09 -20.41 -3.74
C TYR A 264 -5.45 -20.72 -2.28
N ARG A 265 -5.58 -22.01 -1.91
CA ARG A 265 -5.99 -22.43 -0.57
C ARG A 265 -5.07 -21.93 0.56
N TYR A 266 -3.80 -21.64 0.26
CA TYR A 266 -2.85 -21.15 1.25
C TYR A 266 -3.27 -19.80 1.86
N VAL A 267 -4.06 -19.00 1.16
CA VAL A 267 -4.57 -17.70 1.63
C VAL A 267 -5.27 -17.86 2.99
N TYR A 268 -5.98 -18.97 3.19
CA TYR A 268 -6.72 -19.27 4.42
C TYR A 268 -5.85 -19.65 5.63
N ASN A 269 -4.55 -19.79 5.44
CA ASN A 269 -3.60 -19.93 6.54
C ASN A 269 -3.22 -18.57 7.15
N TYR A 270 -3.41 -17.48 6.39
CA TYR A 270 -2.96 -16.13 6.73
C TYR A 270 -4.14 -15.15 6.93
N ILE A 271 -5.24 -15.34 6.21
CA ILE A 271 -6.44 -14.51 6.33
C ILE A 271 -7.57 -15.37 6.89
N ASN A 272 -8.07 -15.00 8.08
CA ASN A 272 -9.09 -15.76 8.77
C ASN A 272 -10.49 -15.50 8.22
N GLN A 273 -10.77 -14.29 7.73
CA GLN A 273 -12.08 -13.96 7.17
C GLN A 273 -11.98 -12.79 6.18
N PHE A 274 -12.60 -12.94 5.01
CA PHE A 274 -12.94 -11.82 4.15
C PHE A 274 -14.37 -11.35 4.43
N CYS A 275 -14.58 -10.04 4.40
CA CYS A 275 -15.89 -9.43 4.57
C CYS A 275 -16.13 -8.45 3.45
N LEU A 276 -17.34 -8.44 2.89
CA LEU A 276 -17.77 -7.45 1.92
C LEU A 276 -18.79 -6.52 2.57
N LEU A 277 -18.41 -5.26 2.74
CA LEU A 277 -19.29 -4.24 3.31
C LEU A 277 -19.93 -3.45 2.19
N VAL A 278 -21.26 -3.50 2.07
CA VAL A 278 -22.01 -2.90 0.95
C VAL A 278 -22.59 -1.55 1.38
N ASN A 279 -22.34 -0.50 0.58
CA ASN A 279 -22.79 0.87 0.82
C ASN A 279 -24.32 1.03 0.62
N THR A 280 -25.12 0.60 1.59
CA THR A 280 -26.60 0.60 1.48
C THR A 280 -27.28 0.51 2.84
N ASP A 281 -28.51 1.03 2.92
CA ASP A 281 -29.40 0.92 4.08
C ASP A 281 -30.37 -0.28 4.00
N ARG A 282 -30.34 -1.05 2.90
CA ARG A 282 -31.08 -2.31 2.79
C ARG A 282 -30.62 -3.31 3.84
N ASP A 283 -31.58 -4.07 4.35
CA ASP A 283 -31.35 -5.07 5.39
C ASP A 283 -31.20 -6.46 4.78
N PHE A 284 -29.97 -6.95 4.69
CA PHE A 284 -29.59 -8.27 4.19
C PHE A 284 -28.29 -8.73 4.86
N GLY A 285 -27.91 -9.99 4.66
CA GLY A 285 -26.63 -10.55 5.12
C GLY A 285 -26.56 -12.01 4.70
N ASP A 286 -25.39 -12.43 4.18
CA ASP A 286 -25.19 -13.82 3.79
C ASP A 286 -23.70 -14.20 3.89
N ALA A 287 -23.44 -15.41 4.36
CA ALA A 287 -22.10 -15.98 4.48
C ALA A 287 -21.85 -17.12 3.47
N PHE A 288 -20.68 -17.08 2.84
CA PHE A 288 -20.23 -18.02 1.81
C PHE A 288 -18.92 -18.67 2.24
N THR A 289 -19.00 -19.94 2.69
CA THR A 289 -17.82 -20.69 3.11
C THR A 289 -17.75 -22.05 2.42
N ASN A 290 -16.79 -22.19 1.52
CA ASN A 290 -16.41 -23.47 0.93
C ASN A 290 -14.93 -23.44 0.52
N LEU A 291 -14.06 -23.86 1.44
CA LEU A 291 -12.61 -23.80 1.24
C LEU A 291 -12.11 -24.72 0.13
N ASP A 292 -12.78 -25.85 -0.09
CA ASP A 292 -12.42 -26.78 -1.19
C ASP A 292 -12.62 -26.13 -2.55
N PHE A 293 -13.70 -25.36 -2.70
CA PHE A 293 -14.00 -24.55 -3.87
C PHE A 293 -13.34 -23.17 -3.81
N GLY A 294 -12.54 -22.90 -2.78
CA GLY A 294 -11.68 -21.74 -2.75
C GLY A 294 -12.29 -20.46 -2.20
N PHE A 295 -13.54 -20.36 -1.74
CA PHE A 295 -14.07 -19.09 -1.20
C PHE A 295 -14.45 -19.14 0.29
N LYS A 296 -14.15 -18.05 1.00
CA LYS A 296 -14.55 -17.80 2.40
C LYS A 296 -14.76 -16.31 2.64
N TYR A 297 -16.00 -15.84 2.48
CA TYR A 297 -16.37 -14.45 2.73
C TYR A 297 -17.82 -14.34 3.24
N PHE A 298 -18.22 -13.19 3.72
CA PHE A 298 -19.63 -12.86 3.93
C PHE A 298 -19.92 -11.45 3.43
N ILE A 299 -21.19 -11.15 3.19
CA ILE A 299 -21.68 -9.86 2.72
C ILE A 299 -22.55 -9.24 3.82
N SER A 300 -22.36 -7.94 4.10
CA SER A 300 -23.13 -7.21 5.10
C SER A 300 -23.34 -5.75 4.66
N PRO A 301 -24.50 -5.13 4.95
CA PRO A 301 -24.77 -3.74 4.65
C PRO A 301 -24.11 -2.80 5.66
N SER A 302 -23.82 -1.57 5.24
CA SER A 302 -23.23 -0.54 6.12
C SER A 302 -24.26 0.30 6.87
N ASP A 303 -25.34 0.72 6.23
CA ASP A 303 -26.15 1.84 6.72
C ASP A 303 -27.50 1.41 7.32
N CYS A 304 -27.83 0.12 7.29
CA CYS A 304 -29.06 -0.36 7.91
C CYS A 304 -28.98 -0.27 9.45
N TYR A 305 -30.14 -0.14 10.11
CA TYR A 305 -30.21 -0.05 11.59
C TYR A 305 -29.68 -1.31 12.32
N ARG A 306 -29.50 -2.42 11.58
CA ARG A 306 -28.95 -3.68 12.07
C ARG A 306 -27.50 -3.93 11.66
N ALA A 307 -26.85 -3.03 10.91
CA ALA A 307 -25.56 -3.30 10.24
C ALA A 307 -24.52 -3.96 11.15
N THR A 308 -24.29 -3.41 12.35
CA THR A 308 -23.38 -4.00 13.35
C THR A 308 -23.79 -5.40 13.81
N LYS A 309 -25.10 -5.62 14.02
CA LYS A 309 -25.67 -6.89 14.48
C LYS A 309 -25.58 -7.94 13.39
N THR A 310 -25.93 -7.56 12.15
CA THR A 310 -25.80 -8.40 10.97
C THR A 310 -24.35 -8.78 10.75
N PHE A 311 -23.41 -7.83 10.79
CA PHE A 311 -21.99 -8.13 10.67
C PHE A 311 -21.51 -9.12 11.74
N ALA A 312 -21.97 -8.98 12.99
CA ALA A 312 -21.64 -9.92 14.08
C ALA A 312 -22.22 -11.33 13.85
N HIS A 313 -23.44 -11.41 13.31
CA HIS A 313 -24.12 -12.64 12.91
C HIS A 313 -23.38 -13.36 11.78
N GLU A 314 -23.08 -12.65 10.68
CA GLU A 314 -22.37 -13.21 9.53
C GLU A 314 -20.93 -13.61 9.85
N LEU A 315 -20.25 -12.84 10.70
CA LEU A 315 -18.96 -13.23 11.25
C LEU A 315 -19.08 -14.52 12.08
N GLY A 316 -20.24 -14.77 12.71
CA GLY A 316 -20.53 -16.01 13.42
C GLY A 316 -20.52 -17.23 12.51
N HIS A 317 -21.11 -17.11 11.31
CA HIS A 317 -20.99 -18.15 10.29
C HIS A 317 -19.55 -18.32 9.80
N GLY A 318 -18.92 -17.25 9.30
CA GLY A 318 -17.62 -17.33 8.64
C GLY A 318 -16.45 -17.69 9.55
N LEU A 319 -16.40 -17.10 10.75
CA LEU A 319 -15.29 -17.29 11.69
C LEU A 319 -15.56 -18.43 12.68
N LEU A 320 -16.77 -18.47 13.27
CA LEU A 320 -17.10 -19.36 14.38
C LEU A 320 -17.74 -20.70 13.94
N GLY A 321 -18.20 -20.79 12.68
CA GLY A 321 -18.86 -21.98 12.14
C GLY A 321 -20.24 -22.23 12.75
N LEU A 322 -20.95 -21.17 13.14
CA LEU A 322 -22.30 -21.26 13.70
C LEU A 322 -23.31 -21.49 12.57
N GLY A 323 -24.35 -22.27 12.84
CA GLY A 323 -25.50 -22.41 11.96
C GLY A 323 -26.63 -21.46 12.35
N ASP A 324 -27.54 -21.20 11.42
CA ASP A 324 -28.74 -20.41 11.69
C ASP A 324 -29.68 -21.12 12.68
N GLU A 325 -30.11 -20.39 13.70
CA GLU A 325 -31.04 -20.87 14.72
C GLU A 325 -32.49 -20.46 14.38
N TYR A 326 -32.77 -19.89 13.22
CA TYR A 326 -34.13 -19.65 12.72
C TYR A 326 -34.61 -20.70 11.72
N MET A 327 -33.82 -21.74 11.47
CA MET A 327 -34.18 -22.82 10.53
C MET A 327 -35.40 -23.63 11.00
N VAL A 328 -36.27 -23.98 10.06
CA VAL A 328 -37.46 -24.80 10.29
C VAL A 328 -37.44 -26.07 9.43
N GLY A 329 -38.07 -27.15 9.90
CA GLY A 329 -38.19 -28.39 9.13
C GLY A 329 -37.55 -29.59 9.84
N LYS A 330 -36.96 -30.51 9.07
CA LYS A 330 -36.37 -31.74 9.60
C LYS A 330 -34.85 -31.65 9.64
N GLY A 331 -34.26 -31.87 10.82
CA GLY A 331 -32.82 -32.08 10.96
C GLY A 331 -32.39 -33.48 10.54
N THR A 332 -31.11 -33.65 10.29
CA THR A 332 -30.48 -34.96 10.08
C THR A 332 -29.26 -35.10 10.97
N GLU A 333 -28.69 -36.30 11.07
CA GLU A 333 -27.40 -36.50 11.75
C GLU A 333 -26.30 -35.59 11.17
N HIS A 334 -26.39 -35.24 9.89
CA HIS A 334 -25.48 -34.29 9.27
C HIS A 334 -25.58 -32.88 9.87
N THR A 335 -26.76 -32.44 10.30
CA THR A 335 -26.95 -31.17 11.02
C THR A 335 -26.09 -31.13 12.27
N ASP A 336 -26.02 -32.25 13.01
CA ASP A 336 -25.20 -32.34 14.21
C ASP A 336 -23.71 -32.23 13.91
N LEU A 337 -23.28 -32.71 12.74
CA LEU A 337 -21.89 -32.70 12.30
C LEU A 337 -21.40 -31.32 11.88
N VAL A 338 -22.21 -30.50 11.19
CA VAL A 338 -21.72 -29.27 10.55
C VAL A 338 -21.88 -27.99 11.39
N SER A 339 -22.83 -27.96 12.33
CA SER A 339 -23.08 -26.79 13.19
C SER A 339 -23.37 -27.22 14.61
N LEU A 340 -22.55 -26.85 15.60
CA LEU A 340 -22.71 -27.36 16.97
C LEU A 340 -23.85 -26.69 17.76
N ASN A 341 -24.29 -25.49 17.37
CA ASN A 341 -25.36 -24.73 18.01
C ASN A 341 -26.80 -25.13 17.59
N VAL A 342 -26.94 -25.96 16.56
CA VAL A 342 -28.23 -26.51 16.09
C VAL A 342 -28.22 -28.02 16.20
N ALA A 343 -29.35 -28.66 16.54
CA ALA A 343 -29.44 -30.10 16.69
C ALA A 343 -30.65 -30.72 15.96
N TYR A 344 -30.51 -31.97 15.51
CA TYR A 344 -31.62 -32.75 14.96
C TYR A 344 -32.40 -33.56 16.01
N THR A 345 -31.89 -33.62 17.24
CA THR A 345 -32.53 -34.32 18.36
C THR A 345 -32.73 -33.40 19.54
N ALA A 346 -33.89 -33.48 20.17
CA ALA A 346 -34.19 -32.75 21.39
C ALA A 346 -34.14 -33.59 22.67
N ASN A 347 -33.71 -34.85 22.56
CA ASN A 347 -33.61 -35.72 23.72
C ASN A 347 -32.55 -35.15 24.69
N PRO A 348 -32.91 -34.81 25.95
CA PRO A 348 -32.00 -34.16 26.89
C PRO A 348 -30.78 -35.03 27.27
N GLU A 349 -30.85 -36.35 27.06
CA GLU A 349 -29.72 -37.28 27.29
C GLU A 349 -28.72 -37.32 26.10
N LYS A 350 -29.17 -36.87 24.92
CA LYS A 350 -28.43 -37.02 23.65
C LYS A 350 -28.04 -35.70 22.99
N VAL A 351 -28.75 -34.62 23.24
CA VAL A 351 -28.47 -33.31 22.63
C VAL A 351 -27.05 -32.86 22.98
N LYS A 352 -26.37 -32.20 22.03
CA LYS A 352 -24.93 -31.87 22.13
C LYS A 352 -24.57 -31.04 23.36
N TRP A 353 -25.44 -30.11 23.75
CA TRP A 353 -25.28 -29.23 24.92
C TRP A 353 -25.91 -29.78 26.21
N LYS A 354 -26.10 -31.11 26.33
CA LYS A 354 -26.74 -31.71 27.52
C LYS A 354 -26.12 -31.31 28.85
N GLN A 355 -24.80 -31.11 28.93
CA GLN A 355 -24.13 -30.69 30.15
C GLN A 355 -24.47 -29.25 30.58
N MET A 356 -24.98 -28.45 29.64
CA MET A 356 -25.34 -27.05 29.83
C MET A 356 -26.85 -26.86 30.08
N LEU A 357 -27.68 -27.91 29.97
CA LEU A 357 -29.12 -27.80 30.22
C LEU A 357 -29.40 -27.20 31.61
N GLY A 358 -30.28 -26.20 31.64
CA GLY A 358 -30.65 -25.49 32.86
C GLY A 358 -29.64 -24.48 33.37
N PHE A 359 -28.49 -24.31 32.70
CA PHE A 359 -27.55 -23.23 32.99
C PHE A 359 -27.92 -22.01 32.16
N ARG A 360 -28.07 -20.85 32.81
CA ARG A 360 -28.51 -19.62 32.13
C ARG A 360 -29.76 -19.88 31.29
N LYS A 361 -29.86 -19.35 30.09
CA LYS A 361 -31.00 -19.59 29.18
C LYS A 361 -30.78 -20.79 28.24
N THR A 362 -29.99 -21.78 28.65
CA THR A 362 -29.75 -22.99 27.85
C THR A 362 -30.87 -24.02 28.07
N TYR A 363 -31.73 -24.14 27.07
CA TYR A 363 -32.91 -24.99 27.05
C TYR A 363 -33.24 -25.36 25.60
N THR A 364 -33.41 -26.64 25.32
CA THR A 364 -33.64 -27.10 23.95
C THR A 364 -35.03 -26.72 23.45
N CYS A 365 -35.11 -25.91 22.40
CA CYS A 365 -36.36 -25.51 21.76
C CYS A 365 -36.17 -25.25 20.25
N PRO A 366 -37.19 -25.43 19.41
CA PRO A 366 -37.12 -25.04 18.01
C PRO A 366 -37.32 -23.52 17.85
N HIS A 367 -37.00 -22.99 16.68
CA HIS A 367 -37.43 -21.64 16.29
C HIS A 367 -38.95 -21.54 16.18
N GLN A 368 -39.57 -22.58 15.61
CA GLN A 368 -41.01 -22.70 15.43
C GLN A 368 -41.49 -24.07 15.92
N ASP A 369 -42.52 -24.09 16.76
CA ASP A 369 -43.13 -25.33 17.25
C ASP A 369 -43.54 -26.25 16.09
N GLY A 370 -43.28 -27.54 16.25
CA GLY A 370 -43.49 -28.56 15.20
C GLY A 370 -42.28 -28.81 14.29
N SER A 371 -41.20 -28.01 14.40
CA SER A 371 -39.91 -28.31 13.77
C SER A 371 -39.18 -29.47 14.46
N GLU A 372 -38.36 -30.19 13.71
CA GLU A 372 -37.40 -31.21 14.18
C GLU A 372 -35.94 -30.69 14.07
N LEU A 373 -35.78 -29.36 14.00
CA LEU A 373 -34.52 -28.64 14.21
C LEU A 373 -34.63 -27.87 15.52
N TYR A 374 -33.62 -28.05 16.38
CA TYR A 374 -33.62 -27.52 17.73
C TYR A 374 -32.40 -26.65 17.98
N ASN A 375 -32.62 -25.59 18.74
CA ASN A 375 -31.60 -24.67 19.19
C ASN A 375 -31.35 -24.88 20.68
N SER A 376 -30.25 -24.34 21.17
CA SER A 376 -29.92 -24.37 22.59
C SER A 376 -30.60 -23.28 23.42
N SER A 377 -31.21 -22.30 22.74
CA SER A 377 -31.97 -21.21 23.34
C SER A 377 -32.90 -20.61 22.28
N TYR A 378 -34.00 -20.01 22.70
CA TYR A 378 -34.83 -19.19 21.80
C TYR A 378 -34.21 -17.81 21.57
N GLU A 379 -33.44 -17.31 22.54
CA GLU A 379 -32.79 -16.00 22.48
C GLU A 379 -31.33 -16.15 22.06
N CYS A 380 -31.06 -15.98 20.76
CA CYS A 380 -29.70 -16.02 20.22
C CYS A 380 -29.56 -15.08 19.03
N LEU A 381 -28.39 -14.44 18.90
CA LEU A 381 -28.00 -13.65 17.72
C LEU A 381 -28.12 -14.44 16.40
N MET A 382 -27.93 -15.77 16.45
CA MET A 382 -28.10 -16.66 15.29
C MET A 382 -29.56 -16.96 14.93
N SER A 383 -30.52 -16.54 15.76
CA SER A 383 -31.97 -16.68 15.49
C SER A 383 -32.61 -15.31 15.23
N ASP A 384 -32.30 -14.33 16.08
CA ASP A 384 -32.74 -12.94 15.95
C ASP A 384 -31.62 -12.01 16.43
N THR A 385 -31.22 -11.08 15.56
CA THR A 385 -30.16 -10.11 15.79
C THR A 385 -30.39 -9.11 16.92
N ASN A 386 -31.57 -9.09 17.53
CA ASN A 386 -31.85 -8.32 18.74
C ASN A 386 -31.27 -8.95 20.02
N TYR A 387 -30.86 -10.22 19.96
CA TYR A 387 -30.21 -10.91 21.09
C TYR A 387 -28.68 -10.92 20.98
N SER A 388 -28.03 -11.30 22.08
CA SER A 388 -26.62 -11.71 22.08
C SER A 388 -26.50 -13.19 21.70
N PHE A 389 -25.28 -13.68 21.44
CA PHE A 389 -25.05 -15.10 21.29
C PHE A 389 -25.47 -15.88 22.54
N CYS A 390 -26.16 -17.01 22.34
CA CYS A 390 -26.49 -17.93 23.43
C CYS A 390 -25.21 -18.59 23.99
N GLU A 391 -25.30 -19.21 25.17
CA GLU A 391 -24.12 -19.79 25.86
C GLU A 391 -23.42 -20.89 25.04
N VAL A 392 -24.17 -21.63 24.21
CA VAL A 392 -23.60 -22.65 23.31
C VAL A 392 -22.82 -21.98 22.17
N CYS A 393 -23.35 -20.93 21.56
CA CYS A 393 -22.65 -20.14 20.55
C CYS A 393 -21.38 -19.49 21.12
N ARG A 394 -21.46 -18.94 22.34
CA ARG A 394 -20.30 -18.39 23.06
C ARG A 394 -19.23 -19.47 23.23
N LEU A 395 -19.56 -20.61 23.84
CA LEU A 395 -18.63 -21.72 24.05
C LEU A 395 -18.00 -22.20 22.72
N GLN A 396 -18.81 -22.44 21.69
CA GLN A 396 -18.31 -22.84 20.38
C GLN A 396 -17.32 -21.82 19.83
N GLY A 397 -17.64 -20.53 19.91
CA GLY A 397 -16.76 -19.48 19.42
C GLY A 397 -15.48 -19.33 20.24
N PHE A 398 -15.51 -19.49 21.56
CA PHE A 398 -14.29 -19.57 22.38
C PHE A 398 -13.41 -20.76 21.97
N LYS A 399 -13.99 -21.95 21.79
CA LYS A 399 -13.26 -23.13 21.29
C LYS A 399 -12.64 -22.84 19.93
N ARG A 400 -13.40 -22.25 18.99
CA ARG A 400 -12.92 -21.95 17.64
C ARG A 400 -11.81 -20.90 17.64
N MET A 401 -12.00 -19.76 18.30
CA MET A 401 -11.00 -18.70 18.29
C MET A 401 -9.72 -19.10 19.04
N SER A 402 -9.81 -19.94 20.07
CA SER A 402 -8.62 -20.51 20.74
C SER A 402 -7.74 -21.37 19.83
N GLN A 403 -8.28 -21.88 18.72
CA GLN A 403 -7.52 -22.62 17.68
C GLN A 403 -6.84 -21.71 16.67
N LEU A 404 -7.26 -20.45 16.59
CA LEU A 404 -6.82 -19.49 15.57
C LEU A 404 -5.70 -18.58 16.07
N VAL A 405 -5.43 -18.59 17.37
CA VAL A 405 -4.52 -17.67 18.04
C VAL A 405 -3.46 -18.44 18.82
N GLU A 406 -2.25 -17.90 18.88
CA GLU A 406 -1.15 -18.45 19.70
C GLU A 406 -1.21 -17.86 21.11
N ASP A 407 -0.74 -18.53 22.17
CA ASP A 407 -0.76 -18.00 23.55
C ASP A 407 -2.13 -17.43 24.00
N GLY A 408 -3.21 -18.20 23.78
CA GLY A 408 -4.56 -17.88 24.26
C GLY A 408 -4.79 -18.31 25.71
N ASP A 409 -5.99 -18.00 26.23
CA ASP A 409 -6.41 -18.46 27.55
C ASP A 409 -6.38 -19.99 27.64
N THR A 410 -6.11 -20.50 28.84
CA THR A 410 -6.07 -21.95 29.09
C THR A 410 -7.43 -22.53 29.48
N LEU A 411 -8.34 -21.67 29.93
CA LEU A 411 -9.69 -22.02 30.36
C LEU A 411 -10.69 -21.00 29.81
N TYR A 412 -11.83 -21.48 29.37
CA TYR A 412 -13.04 -20.67 29.23
C TYR A 412 -13.92 -20.91 30.46
N VAL A 413 -14.40 -19.83 31.08
CA VAL A 413 -15.35 -19.87 32.22
C VAL A 413 -16.57 -19.04 31.82
N ALA A 414 -17.72 -19.68 31.69
CA ALA A 414 -18.97 -18.99 31.42
C ALA A 414 -19.41 -18.16 32.64
N ASP A 415 -20.10 -17.04 32.41
CA ASP A 415 -20.57 -16.13 33.46
C ASP A 415 -21.35 -16.90 34.55
N PRO A 416 -20.80 -17.04 35.79
CA PRO A 416 -21.41 -17.89 36.79
C PRO A 416 -22.76 -17.34 37.27
N GLU A 417 -23.67 -18.23 37.65
CA GLU A 417 -24.96 -17.86 38.21
C GLU A 417 -25.21 -18.50 39.57
N VAL A 418 -25.94 -17.78 40.43
CA VAL A 418 -26.42 -18.30 41.71
C VAL A 418 -27.95 -18.33 41.68
N ARG A 419 -28.54 -19.46 42.08
CA ARG A 419 -30.01 -19.60 42.22
C ARG A 419 -30.45 -20.27 43.50
N GLU A 420 -31.67 -20.01 43.94
CA GLU A 420 -32.36 -20.83 44.95
C GLU A 420 -32.73 -22.20 44.36
N ILE A 421 -32.47 -23.28 45.10
CA ILE A 421 -32.93 -24.63 44.72
C ILE A 421 -34.29 -24.90 45.38
N ASN A 422 -35.35 -25.01 44.58
CA ASN A 422 -36.72 -25.27 45.05
C ASN A 422 -37.42 -26.48 44.37
N GLY A 423 -36.67 -27.31 43.63
CA GLY A 423 -37.15 -28.60 43.13
C GLY A 423 -37.61 -28.66 41.67
N GLN A 424 -37.54 -27.56 40.91
CA GLN A 424 -37.78 -27.56 39.46
C GLN A 424 -36.45 -27.44 38.69
N TYR A 425 -36.38 -28.03 37.49
CA TYR A 425 -35.20 -27.98 36.61
C TYR A 425 -33.91 -28.42 37.30
N THR A 426 -34.01 -29.56 37.99
CA THR A 426 -32.91 -30.22 38.72
C THR A 426 -32.50 -31.54 38.10
N SER A 427 -33.27 -32.03 37.13
CA SER A 427 -33.05 -33.30 36.43
C SER A 427 -33.22 -33.13 34.92
N LEU A 428 -32.60 -34.00 34.11
CA LEU A 428 -32.70 -33.94 32.65
C LEU A 428 -34.14 -34.12 32.14
N SER A 429 -34.99 -34.88 32.86
CA SER A 429 -36.40 -35.02 32.52
C SER A 429 -37.21 -33.73 32.61
N ASP A 430 -36.74 -32.74 33.38
CA ASP A 430 -37.41 -31.43 33.47
C ASP A 430 -37.28 -30.61 32.17
N PHE A 431 -36.45 -31.06 31.22
CA PHE A 431 -36.17 -30.42 29.94
C PHE A 431 -36.79 -31.17 28.76
N SER A 432 -37.77 -32.05 28.99
CA SER A 432 -38.41 -32.84 27.94
C SER A 432 -39.43 -32.05 27.10
N ASP A 433 -40.00 -30.97 27.63
CA ASP A 433 -40.93 -30.11 26.90
C ASP A 433 -40.16 -29.14 26.02
N THR A 434 -40.01 -29.45 24.75
CA THR A 434 -39.17 -28.68 23.84
C THR A 434 -39.93 -27.54 23.16
N SER A 435 -41.18 -27.28 23.55
CA SER A 435 -41.96 -26.19 22.96
C SER A 435 -41.38 -24.81 23.30
N ILE A 436 -41.73 -23.82 22.50
CA ILE A 436 -41.44 -22.40 22.80
C ILE A 436 -42.02 -22.03 24.18
N SER A 437 -43.21 -22.53 24.52
CA SER A 437 -43.82 -22.35 25.85
C SER A 437 -42.98 -22.98 26.97
N GLY A 438 -42.42 -24.17 26.75
CA GLY A 438 -41.51 -24.84 27.67
C GLY A 438 -40.27 -24.00 27.96
N TYR A 439 -39.65 -23.45 26.91
CA TYR A 439 -38.52 -22.52 27.03
C TYR A 439 -38.87 -21.29 27.89
N TYR A 440 -39.99 -20.60 27.61
CA TYR A 440 -40.36 -19.42 28.37
C TYR A 440 -40.75 -19.75 29.81
N SER A 441 -41.34 -20.92 30.06
CA SER A 441 -41.62 -21.41 31.42
C SER A 441 -40.32 -21.58 32.21
N PHE A 442 -39.30 -22.18 31.60
CA PHE A 442 -37.97 -22.31 32.19
C PHE A 442 -37.31 -20.94 32.42
N SER A 443 -37.31 -20.07 31.41
CA SER A 443 -36.69 -18.72 31.50
C SER A 443 -37.33 -17.90 32.63
N ASN A 444 -38.66 -17.92 32.74
CA ASN A 444 -39.40 -17.25 33.82
C ASN A 444 -39.11 -17.85 35.18
N TYR A 445 -39.09 -19.19 35.28
CA TYR A 445 -38.70 -19.88 36.50
C TYR A 445 -37.29 -19.45 36.94
N ARG A 446 -36.30 -19.58 36.05
CA ARG A 446 -34.91 -19.24 36.32
C ARG A 446 -34.82 -17.80 36.83
N ASN A 447 -35.45 -16.88 36.11
CA ASN A 447 -35.45 -15.47 36.49
C ASN A 447 -36.05 -15.28 37.88
N SER A 448 -37.07 -16.04 38.29
CA SER A 448 -37.69 -15.91 39.63
C SER A 448 -36.80 -16.36 40.79
N VAL A 449 -35.87 -17.31 40.56
CA VAL A 449 -35.01 -17.90 41.59
C VAL A 449 -33.57 -17.39 41.58
N LEU A 450 -33.23 -16.48 40.66
CA LEU A 450 -31.86 -15.95 40.49
C LEU A 450 -31.44 -15.05 41.67
N LEU A 451 -30.22 -15.26 42.16
CA LEU A 451 -29.57 -14.57 43.29
C LEU A 451 -28.21 -13.96 42.92
N SER A 452 -27.81 -14.01 41.65
CA SER A 452 -26.62 -13.34 41.08
C SER A 452 -27.03 -12.29 40.04
N GLY A 453 -26.07 -11.51 39.55
CA GLY A 453 -26.32 -10.51 38.51
C GLY A 453 -27.44 -9.54 38.88
N THR A 454 -28.44 -9.40 38.00
CA THR A 454 -29.63 -8.57 38.27
C THR A 454 -30.55 -9.12 39.36
N GLY A 455 -30.42 -10.41 39.71
CA GLY A 455 -31.13 -11.07 40.80
C GLY A 455 -30.48 -10.86 42.19
N LYS A 456 -29.28 -10.27 42.25
CA LYS A 456 -28.47 -10.16 43.48
C LYS A 456 -29.20 -9.54 44.68
N ASN A 457 -30.04 -8.54 44.43
CA ASN A 457 -30.81 -7.84 45.47
C ASN A 457 -32.04 -8.61 46.00
N ARG A 458 -32.30 -9.82 45.48
CA ARG A 458 -33.44 -10.64 45.92
C ARG A 458 -33.10 -11.49 47.14
N PHE A 459 -31.82 -11.67 47.44
CA PHE A 459 -31.39 -12.36 48.65
C PHE A 459 -31.90 -11.63 49.90
N GLY A 460 -32.34 -12.38 50.91
CA GLY A 460 -32.83 -11.79 52.15
C GLY A 460 -33.08 -12.81 53.26
N ASN A 461 -33.67 -12.34 54.36
CA ASN A 461 -33.86 -13.13 55.59
C ASN A 461 -34.65 -14.44 55.40
N TYR A 462 -35.52 -14.52 54.39
CA TYR A 462 -36.29 -15.70 54.07
C TYR A 462 -35.44 -16.87 53.55
N MET A 463 -34.16 -16.63 53.24
CA MET A 463 -33.21 -17.64 52.76
C MET A 463 -32.64 -18.53 53.88
N ARG A 464 -32.95 -18.24 55.16
CA ARG A 464 -32.56 -19.10 56.29
C ARG A 464 -33.11 -20.52 56.10
N GLY A 465 -32.25 -21.52 56.21
CA GLY A 465 -32.64 -22.92 56.02
C GLY A 465 -32.90 -23.31 54.56
N LYS A 466 -32.71 -22.41 53.58
CA LYS A 466 -32.83 -22.73 52.16
C LYS A 466 -31.51 -23.16 51.53
N LYS A 467 -31.59 -23.77 50.34
CA LYS A 467 -30.44 -24.15 49.52
C LYS A 467 -30.24 -23.18 48.37
N ILE A 468 -28.97 -22.89 48.09
CA ILE A 468 -28.56 -22.17 46.88
C ILE A 468 -27.57 -23.01 46.08
N GLU A 469 -27.52 -22.76 44.79
CA GLU A 469 -26.58 -23.36 43.85
C GLU A 469 -25.77 -22.26 43.18
N LEU A 470 -24.45 -22.31 43.26
CA LEU A 470 -23.55 -21.60 42.36
C LEU A 470 -23.19 -22.54 41.22
N ARG A 471 -23.42 -22.15 39.97
CA ARG A 471 -23.12 -22.95 38.78
C ARG A 471 -22.34 -22.16 37.74
N THR A 472 -21.39 -22.80 37.07
CA THR A 472 -20.69 -22.30 35.87
C THR A 472 -20.30 -23.47 34.95
N ILE A 473 -20.11 -23.17 33.67
CA ILE A 473 -19.59 -24.10 32.67
C ILE A 473 -18.15 -23.73 32.37
N VAL A 474 -17.25 -24.70 32.47
CA VAL A 474 -15.82 -24.50 32.26
C VAL A 474 -15.32 -25.43 31.16
N GLN A 475 -14.60 -24.87 30.19
CA GLN A 475 -13.94 -25.62 29.12
C GLN A 475 -12.44 -25.48 29.27
N ASN A 476 -11.74 -26.61 29.36
CA ASN A 476 -10.29 -26.66 29.22
C ASN A 476 -9.92 -26.46 27.75
N LEU A 477 -9.03 -25.51 27.47
CA LEU A 477 -8.56 -25.23 26.12
C LEU A 477 -7.27 -25.99 25.79
N SER A 478 -6.72 -26.76 26.75
CA SER A 478 -5.61 -27.69 26.56
C SER A 478 -6.09 -29.11 26.29
N ASP A 479 -5.41 -29.79 25.36
CA ASP A 479 -5.57 -31.21 25.03
C ASP A 479 -4.61 -32.13 25.82
N THR A 480 -3.66 -31.55 26.54
CA THR A 480 -2.51 -32.24 27.15
C THR A 480 -2.44 -32.08 28.66
N VAL A 481 -3.01 -31.00 29.20
CA VAL A 481 -2.91 -30.66 30.63
C VAL A 481 -4.31 -30.54 31.22
N GLU A 482 -4.65 -31.41 32.18
CA GLU A 482 -5.82 -31.24 33.03
C GLU A 482 -5.67 -29.98 33.88
N ARG A 483 -6.76 -29.26 34.10
CA ARG A 483 -6.75 -28.04 34.91
C ARG A 483 -7.53 -28.24 36.19
N THR A 484 -7.31 -27.37 37.16
CA THR A 484 -8.06 -27.39 38.41
C THR A 484 -8.63 -26.01 38.66
N ILE A 485 -9.90 -25.94 39.01
CA ILE A 485 -10.51 -24.70 39.50
C ILE A 485 -10.99 -24.88 40.92
N LYS A 486 -11.02 -23.78 41.67
CA LYS A 486 -11.62 -23.69 42.99
C LYS A 486 -12.74 -22.66 42.95
N MET A 487 -13.93 -23.12 43.30
CA MET A 487 -15.12 -22.29 43.44
C MET A 487 -15.38 -22.03 44.93
N LYS A 488 -15.62 -20.77 45.29
CA LYS A 488 -16.00 -20.35 46.64
C LYS A 488 -17.32 -19.60 46.59
N VAL A 489 -18.22 -19.85 47.53
CA VAL A 489 -19.46 -19.09 47.71
C VAL A 489 -19.62 -18.71 49.17
N TRP A 490 -20.08 -17.49 49.43
CA TRP A 490 -20.35 -17.01 50.79
C TRP A 490 -21.49 -15.99 50.81
N ILE A 491 -22.06 -15.80 51.98
CA ILE A 491 -23.02 -14.72 52.22
C ILE A 491 -22.26 -13.48 52.69
N ARG A 492 -22.39 -12.37 51.96
CA ARG A 492 -21.71 -11.11 52.22
C ARG A 492 -22.68 -10.10 52.80
N HIS A 493 -22.35 -9.54 53.95
CA HIS A 493 -23.03 -8.39 54.52
C HIS A 493 -22.85 -7.14 53.66
N SER A 494 -23.74 -6.15 53.82
CA SER A 494 -23.64 -4.87 53.11
C SER A 494 -22.37 -4.08 53.43
N ASP A 495 -21.72 -4.33 54.57
CA ASP A 495 -20.43 -3.77 54.95
C ASP A 495 -19.21 -4.52 54.34
N GLY A 496 -19.46 -5.57 53.55
CA GLY A 496 -18.46 -6.38 52.88
C GLY A 496 -17.97 -7.59 53.69
N THR A 497 -18.36 -7.73 54.96
CA THR A 497 -17.93 -8.86 55.81
C THR A 497 -18.70 -10.14 55.49
N VAL A 498 -18.12 -11.30 55.83
CA VAL A 498 -18.80 -12.60 55.69
C VAL A 498 -19.82 -12.76 56.82
N ALA A 499 -21.06 -13.12 56.47
CA ALA A 499 -22.12 -13.35 57.45
C ALA A 499 -21.85 -14.60 58.28
N THR A 500 -22.46 -14.68 59.47
CA THR A 500 -22.29 -15.81 60.39
C THR A 500 -23.64 -16.39 60.85
N SER A 501 -23.62 -17.61 61.38
CA SER A 501 -24.70 -18.15 62.22
C SER A 501 -24.58 -17.67 63.66
N SER A 502 -25.63 -17.92 64.46
CA SER A 502 -25.68 -17.55 65.88
C SER A 502 -24.61 -18.20 66.76
N ASP A 503 -23.98 -19.28 66.29
CA ASP A 503 -22.86 -19.97 66.93
C ASP A 503 -21.48 -19.44 66.50
N GLY A 504 -21.45 -18.43 65.62
CA GLY A 504 -20.21 -17.81 65.13
C GLY A 504 -19.61 -18.48 63.89
N THR A 505 -20.22 -19.52 63.32
CA THR A 505 -19.74 -20.16 62.09
C THR A 505 -19.91 -19.22 60.88
N THR A 506 -18.88 -19.08 60.05
CA THR A 506 -18.96 -18.30 58.81
C THR A 506 -19.85 -18.96 57.78
N LEU A 507 -20.62 -18.16 57.05
CA LEU A 507 -21.55 -18.63 56.02
C LEU A 507 -20.85 -18.71 54.67
N GLU A 508 -19.95 -19.68 54.52
CA GLU A 508 -19.19 -19.92 53.30
C GLU A 508 -18.97 -21.41 53.04
N THR A 509 -18.69 -21.76 51.77
CA THR A 509 -18.24 -23.10 51.39
C THR A 509 -17.33 -23.00 50.15
N THR A 510 -16.56 -24.05 49.90
CA THR A 510 -15.60 -24.10 48.79
C THR A 510 -15.60 -25.50 48.20
N GLN A 511 -15.45 -25.59 46.88
CA GLN A 511 -15.30 -26.86 46.16
C GLN A 511 -14.29 -26.73 45.04
N THR A 512 -13.51 -27.79 44.84
CA THR A 512 -12.50 -27.88 43.80
C THR A 512 -12.96 -28.87 42.72
N TYR A 513 -12.71 -28.54 41.47
CA TYR A 513 -13.00 -29.38 40.31
C TYR A 513 -11.74 -29.60 39.49
N THR A 514 -11.55 -30.82 39.03
CA THR A 514 -10.64 -31.13 37.92
C THR A 514 -11.40 -30.93 36.62
N ILE A 515 -10.83 -30.18 35.69
CA ILE A 515 -11.37 -29.93 34.36
C ILE A 515 -10.61 -30.82 33.38
N PRO A 516 -11.29 -31.77 32.71
CA PRO A 516 -10.63 -32.74 31.84
C PRO A 516 -9.95 -32.06 30.65
N THR A 517 -9.00 -32.73 30.03
CA THR A 517 -8.40 -32.24 28.78
C THR A 517 -9.43 -32.24 27.64
N TRP A 518 -9.23 -31.34 26.68
CA TRP A 518 -9.95 -31.33 25.42
C TRP A 518 -9.36 -32.37 24.46
N GLY A 519 -9.64 -33.64 24.71
CA GLY A 519 -8.96 -34.77 24.07
C GLY A 519 -9.12 -34.87 22.54
N ASP A 520 -10.11 -34.21 21.95
CA ASP A 520 -10.34 -34.17 20.50
C ASP A 520 -10.14 -32.77 19.90
N LYS A 521 -9.40 -31.90 20.60
CA LYS A 521 -9.04 -30.54 20.14
C LYS A 521 -8.58 -30.51 18.68
N SER A 522 -7.79 -31.49 18.24
CA SER A 522 -7.29 -31.58 16.86
C SER A 522 -8.37 -31.73 15.78
N LYS A 523 -9.59 -32.15 16.15
CA LYS A 523 -10.74 -32.28 15.23
C LYS A 523 -11.61 -31.03 15.16
N PHE A 524 -11.51 -30.16 16.17
CA PHE A 524 -12.34 -28.96 16.26
C PHE A 524 -11.70 -27.82 15.50
N TRP A 525 -11.90 -27.80 14.19
CA TRP A 525 -11.45 -26.72 13.30
C TRP A 525 -10.05 -26.18 13.68
N PRO A 526 -8.97 -26.95 13.51
CA PRO A 526 -7.63 -26.39 13.67
C PRO A 526 -7.35 -25.27 12.66
N LYS A 527 -6.32 -24.45 12.90
CA LYS A 527 -5.84 -23.47 11.91
C LYS A 527 -5.44 -24.20 10.61
N GLY A 528 -5.90 -23.70 9.46
CA GLY A 528 -5.70 -24.35 8.16
C GLY A 528 -6.65 -25.53 7.86
N ALA A 529 -7.61 -25.85 8.72
CA ALA A 529 -8.60 -26.89 8.43
C ALA A 529 -9.47 -26.52 7.22
N MET A 530 -9.50 -27.40 6.21
CA MET A 530 -10.32 -27.25 5.01
C MET A 530 -11.79 -27.61 5.23
N LYS A 531 -12.05 -28.56 6.13
CA LYS A 531 -13.39 -29.05 6.46
C LYS A 531 -13.53 -29.32 7.95
N TYR A 532 -14.78 -29.37 8.39
CA TYR A 532 -15.14 -29.91 9.69
C TYR A 532 -15.56 -31.36 9.53
N GLU A 533 -14.96 -32.27 10.31
CA GLU A 533 -15.30 -33.70 10.29
C GLU A 533 -16.06 -34.13 11.55
N GLY A 534 -16.45 -33.17 12.41
CA GLY A 534 -17.14 -33.40 13.67
C GLY A 534 -16.19 -33.54 14.87
N SER A 535 -16.72 -33.16 16.03
CA SER A 535 -16.06 -33.26 17.35
C SER A 535 -17.11 -33.42 18.45
N ASP A 536 -16.70 -33.92 19.60
CA ASP A 536 -17.56 -33.95 20.78
C ASP A 536 -17.55 -32.58 21.48
N MET A 537 -18.69 -31.91 21.45
CA MET A 537 -18.87 -30.61 22.10
C MET A 537 -18.51 -30.65 23.60
N ASN A 538 -18.73 -31.78 24.29
CA ASN A 538 -18.50 -31.95 25.72
C ASN A 538 -17.05 -32.33 26.07
N SER A 539 -16.19 -32.57 25.08
CA SER A 539 -14.78 -32.88 25.29
C SER A 539 -14.04 -31.70 25.93
N GLY A 540 -13.41 -31.93 27.08
CA GLY A 540 -12.77 -30.91 27.92
C GLY A 540 -13.75 -29.98 28.65
N LEU A 541 -15.06 -30.25 28.59
CA LEU A 541 -16.11 -29.46 29.23
C LEU A 541 -16.47 -30.03 30.60
N GLN A 542 -16.71 -29.16 31.58
CA GLN A 542 -17.16 -29.53 32.91
C GLN A 542 -18.26 -28.58 33.40
N ASN A 543 -19.39 -29.17 33.79
CA ASN A 543 -20.42 -28.47 34.56
C ASN A 543 -20.02 -28.45 36.05
N CYS A 544 -19.69 -27.26 36.57
CA CYS A 544 -19.17 -27.07 37.93
C CYS A 544 -20.26 -26.44 38.81
N GLN A 545 -20.59 -27.07 39.95
CA GLN A 545 -21.75 -26.68 40.76
C GLN A 545 -21.55 -26.85 42.28
N ILE A 546 -21.66 -25.76 43.04
CA ILE A 546 -21.66 -25.82 44.50
C ILE A 546 -23.08 -25.70 45.02
N THR A 547 -23.56 -26.71 45.75
CA THR A 547 -24.78 -26.60 46.55
C THR A 547 -24.43 -26.18 47.97
N TYR A 548 -25.00 -25.07 48.44
CA TYR A 548 -24.83 -24.59 49.81
C TYR A 548 -26.17 -24.53 50.55
N GLN A 549 -26.23 -25.21 51.70
CA GLN A 549 -27.36 -25.17 52.61
C GLN A 549 -27.14 -24.04 53.62
N ILE A 550 -27.90 -22.96 53.50
CA ILE A 550 -27.85 -21.86 54.47
C ILE A 550 -28.40 -22.36 55.80
N PRO A 551 -27.67 -22.21 56.92
CA PRO A 551 -28.14 -22.64 58.23
C PRO A 551 -29.46 -21.95 58.62
N SER A 552 -30.34 -22.66 59.32
CA SER A 552 -31.60 -22.09 59.83
C SER A 552 -31.36 -21.00 60.89
N ASN A 553 -30.23 -21.08 61.60
CA ASN A 553 -29.75 -20.09 62.58
C ASN A 553 -28.81 -19.03 61.99
N ALA A 554 -28.79 -18.85 60.66
CA ALA A 554 -28.01 -17.81 59.99
C ALA A 554 -28.45 -16.39 60.41
N ILE A 555 -27.49 -15.53 60.77
CA ILE A 555 -27.71 -14.11 61.08
C ILE A 555 -27.68 -13.32 59.77
N LEU A 556 -28.79 -13.37 59.04
CA LEU A 556 -28.98 -12.56 57.83
C LEU A 556 -29.53 -11.17 58.18
N LYS A 557 -29.07 -10.16 57.44
CA LYS A 557 -29.49 -8.75 57.52
C LYS A 557 -30.06 -8.28 56.18
N ASN A 558 -30.79 -7.17 56.23
CA ASN A 558 -31.25 -6.53 55.00
C ASN A 558 -30.06 -5.97 54.20
N GLY A 559 -30.02 -6.23 52.90
CA GLY A 559 -28.90 -5.86 52.02
C GLY A 559 -27.76 -6.88 51.95
N ASP A 560 -27.87 -8.02 52.64
CA ASP A 560 -26.96 -9.14 52.42
C ASP A 560 -27.09 -9.67 50.98
N THR A 561 -25.98 -10.17 50.42
CA THR A 561 -25.93 -10.72 49.06
C THR A 561 -25.18 -12.05 49.06
N VAL A 562 -25.39 -12.87 48.02
CA VAL A 562 -24.48 -13.99 47.75
C VAL A 562 -23.29 -13.47 46.96
N ALA A 563 -22.09 -13.77 47.43
CA ALA A 563 -20.84 -13.50 46.75
C ALA A 563 -20.13 -14.82 46.41
N PHE A 564 -19.32 -14.80 45.36
CA PHE A 564 -18.63 -15.98 44.88
C PHE A 564 -17.38 -15.61 44.09
N GLU A 565 -16.46 -16.57 43.99
CA GLU A 565 -15.25 -16.50 43.18
C GLU A 565 -14.96 -17.87 42.56
N VAL A 566 -14.48 -17.85 41.32
CA VAL A 566 -13.91 -18.99 40.60
C VAL A 566 -12.44 -18.66 40.37
N THR A 567 -11.55 -19.51 40.84
CA THR A 567 -10.09 -19.33 40.77
C THR A 567 -9.43 -20.51 40.07
N ASP A 568 -8.33 -20.25 39.38
CA ASP A 568 -7.47 -21.29 38.80
C ASP A 568 -6.57 -21.95 39.87
N GLU A 569 -5.71 -22.88 39.45
CA GLU A 569 -4.74 -23.55 40.32
C GLU A 569 -3.69 -22.62 40.95
N ASN A 570 -3.55 -21.40 40.44
CA ASN A 570 -2.60 -20.38 40.92
C ASN A 570 -3.29 -19.28 41.75
N ASP A 571 -4.54 -19.48 42.13
CA ASP A 571 -5.39 -18.52 42.84
C ASP A 571 -5.72 -17.24 42.04
N ASN A 572 -5.55 -17.24 40.72
CA ASN A 572 -6.02 -16.14 39.86
C ASN A 572 -7.55 -16.20 39.76
N VAL A 573 -8.22 -15.07 39.95
CA VAL A 573 -9.68 -14.97 39.82
C VAL A 573 -10.08 -14.98 38.34
N LEU A 574 -10.78 -16.03 37.93
CA LEU A 574 -11.32 -16.21 36.58
C LEU A 574 -12.71 -15.57 36.43
N ALA A 575 -13.52 -15.65 37.48
CA ALA A 575 -14.84 -15.03 37.53
C ALA A 575 -15.26 -14.78 38.99
N ASN A 576 -16.12 -13.79 39.21
CA ASN A 576 -16.65 -13.45 40.54
C ASN A 576 -18.08 -12.89 40.45
N ASP A 577 -18.64 -12.49 41.60
CA ASP A 577 -20.02 -12.00 41.73
C ASP A 577 -20.30 -10.64 41.06
N ASN A 578 -19.31 -10.05 40.39
CA ASN A 578 -19.45 -8.86 39.57
C ASN A 578 -19.23 -9.13 38.07
N THR A 579 -18.77 -10.33 37.66
CA THR A 579 -18.45 -10.66 36.27
C THR A 579 -19.61 -10.39 35.31
N GLU A 580 -20.83 -10.84 35.65
CA GLU A 580 -22.02 -10.62 34.80
C GLU A 580 -22.38 -9.12 34.64
N THR A 581 -22.04 -8.30 35.63
CA THR A 581 -22.31 -6.85 35.65
C THR A 581 -21.05 -6.02 35.41
N GLN A 582 -19.98 -6.64 34.91
CA GLN A 582 -18.70 -5.99 34.71
C GLN A 582 -18.86 -4.82 33.73
N SER A 583 -18.30 -3.67 34.12
CA SER A 583 -18.24 -2.52 33.23
C SER A 583 -17.06 -2.64 32.28
N TYR A 584 -17.25 -2.19 31.05
CA TYR A 584 -16.23 -2.14 30.02
C TYR A 584 -15.98 -0.69 29.63
N ALA A 585 -14.72 -0.37 29.34
CA ALA A 585 -14.32 0.91 28.81
C ALA A 585 -13.53 0.73 27.53
N ASN A 586 -13.49 1.78 26.71
CA ASN A 586 -12.77 1.76 25.44
C ASN A 586 -11.28 1.96 25.68
N VAL A 587 -10.46 1.09 25.05
CA VAL A 587 -9.03 1.29 24.90
C VAL A 587 -8.76 1.75 23.48
N SER A 588 -8.26 2.97 23.32
CA SER A 588 -7.88 3.54 22.03
C SER A 588 -6.43 3.21 21.72
N ILE A 589 -6.16 2.70 20.52
CA ILE A 589 -4.81 2.32 20.08
C ILE A 589 -4.43 3.18 18.89
N LYS A 590 -3.38 3.97 19.05
CA LYS A 590 -2.87 4.90 18.04
C LYS A 590 -1.58 4.38 17.43
N TYR A 591 -1.40 4.59 16.13
CA TYR A 591 -0.19 4.26 15.38
C TYR A 591 0.45 5.56 14.90
N MET A 592 1.61 5.90 15.45
CA MET A 592 2.28 7.17 15.19
C MET A 592 3.70 6.90 14.73
N SER A 593 4.26 7.80 13.92
CA SER A 593 5.70 7.80 13.67
C SER A 593 6.46 8.18 14.96
N GLU A 594 7.76 7.92 15.02
CA GLU A 594 8.60 8.21 16.19
C GLU A 594 8.55 9.70 16.59
N ASN A 595 8.44 10.60 15.61
CA ASN A 595 8.29 12.05 15.83
C ASN A 595 6.88 12.48 16.26
N GLY A 596 5.93 11.54 16.41
CA GLY A 596 4.56 11.78 16.84
C GLY A 596 3.59 12.24 15.76
N SER A 597 3.93 12.07 14.47
CA SER A 597 3.02 12.33 13.35
C SER A 597 2.16 11.10 13.03
N GLU A 598 1.03 11.30 12.35
CA GLU A 598 0.19 10.18 11.91
C GLU A 598 0.90 9.39 10.82
N ILE A 599 0.83 8.06 10.89
CA ILE A 599 1.28 7.19 9.80
C ILE A 599 0.14 7.14 8.76
N PRO A 600 0.41 7.43 7.48
CA PRO A 600 -0.59 7.30 6.41
C PRO A 600 -1.28 5.95 6.44
N ASN A 601 -2.55 5.90 6.03
CA ASN A 601 -3.31 4.66 5.95
C ASN A 601 -3.53 3.93 7.29
N THR A 602 -3.44 4.64 8.42
CA THR A 602 -3.73 4.08 9.75
C THR A 602 -4.89 4.81 10.43
N GLU A 603 -5.72 4.05 11.15
CA GLU A 603 -6.82 4.59 11.93
C GLU A 603 -6.62 4.28 13.41
N THR A 604 -7.12 5.15 14.30
CA THR A 604 -7.16 4.81 15.73
C THR A 604 -8.13 3.66 15.97
N ALA A 605 -7.61 2.53 16.44
CA ALA A 605 -8.42 1.38 16.81
C ALA A 605 -9.10 1.61 18.17
N THR A 606 -10.25 0.99 18.38
CA THR A 606 -10.96 1.02 19.67
C THR A 606 -11.40 -0.37 20.03
N ILE A 607 -10.90 -0.89 21.15
CA ILE A 607 -11.29 -2.21 21.68
C ILE A 607 -11.99 -2.05 23.04
N PRO A 608 -13.09 -2.77 23.30
CA PRO A 608 -13.70 -2.82 24.62
C PRO A 608 -12.87 -3.70 25.56
N VAL A 609 -12.57 -3.19 26.76
CA VAL A 609 -11.85 -3.94 27.80
C VAL A 609 -12.54 -3.75 29.15
N ALA A 610 -12.62 -4.81 29.95
CA ALA A 610 -13.18 -4.75 31.29
C ALA A 610 -12.38 -3.76 32.16
N VAL A 611 -13.09 -2.85 32.83
CA VAL A 611 -12.50 -1.90 33.78
C VAL A 611 -11.78 -2.65 34.89
N GLY A 612 -10.56 -2.23 35.23
CA GLY A 612 -9.67 -2.91 36.16
C GLY A 612 -8.70 -3.90 35.51
N THR A 613 -8.83 -4.18 34.21
CA THR A 613 -7.87 -5.02 33.48
C THR A 613 -6.57 -4.26 33.26
N THR A 614 -5.42 -4.91 33.49
CA THR A 614 -4.11 -4.36 33.13
C THR A 614 -3.70 -4.85 31.76
N ILE A 615 -3.42 -3.93 30.83
CA ILE A 615 -3.04 -4.29 29.46
C ILE A 615 -1.55 -4.63 29.42
N ASN A 616 -1.22 -5.90 29.18
CA ASN A 616 0.15 -6.35 28.96
C ASN A 616 0.22 -7.18 27.68
N TRP A 617 0.75 -6.60 26.60
CA TRP A 617 0.95 -7.31 25.34
C TRP A 617 2.30 -8.02 25.36
N THR A 618 2.28 -9.35 25.46
CA THR A 618 3.48 -10.20 25.40
C THR A 618 4.18 -10.08 24.05
N ASN A 619 3.40 -10.13 22.96
CA ASN A 619 3.87 -9.98 21.59
C ASN A 619 3.27 -8.71 21.01
N LYS A 620 4.10 -7.89 20.37
CA LYS A 620 3.76 -6.54 19.96
C LYS A 620 3.57 -6.47 18.44
N PRO A 621 2.87 -5.46 17.91
CA PRO A 621 2.80 -5.23 16.48
C PRO A 621 4.14 -4.62 16.02
N ASP A 622 5.15 -5.48 15.84
CA ASP A 622 6.54 -5.08 15.60
C ASP A 622 6.74 -4.33 14.28
N TYR A 623 5.87 -4.57 13.29
CA TYR A 623 5.90 -3.93 11.99
C TYR A 623 4.54 -3.35 11.61
N LEU A 624 4.55 -2.31 10.80
CA LEU A 624 3.37 -1.69 10.19
C LEU A 624 3.82 -0.97 8.92
N TYR A 625 3.39 -1.42 7.73
CA TYR A 625 3.71 -0.75 6.44
C TYR A 625 5.20 -0.42 6.23
N GLY A 626 6.10 -1.36 6.53
CA GLY A 626 7.55 -1.12 6.45
C GLY A 626 8.12 -0.22 7.57
N TYR A 627 7.30 0.25 8.51
CA TYR A 627 7.76 0.87 9.74
C TYR A 627 8.00 -0.20 10.81
N LYS A 628 9.02 0.01 11.64
CA LYS A 628 9.38 -0.85 12.76
C LYS A 628 9.04 -0.19 14.09
N LEU A 629 8.43 -0.94 14.99
CA LEU A 629 8.04 -0.46 16.30
C LEU A 629 9.27 -0.07 17.13
N VAL A 630 9.25 1.13 17.70
CA VAL A 630 10.33 1.65 18.56
C VAL A 630 9.91 1.75 20.03
N LYS A 631 8.68 2.18 20.31
CA LYS A 631 8.15 2.26 21.68
C LYS A 631 6.62 2.16 21.72
N ILE A 632 6.09 1.82 22.89
CA ILE A 632 4.66 1.86 23.16
C ILE A 632 4.42 2.59 24.48
N ASP A 633 3.64 3.67 24.44
CA ASP A 633 3.18 4.40 25.61
C ASP A 633 1.79 3.88 26.03
N GLY A 634 1.54 3.76 27.35
CA GLY A 634 0.25 3.30 27.90
C GLY A 634 0.15 1.80 28.24
N LEU A 635 1.14 0.98 27.87
CA LEU A 635 1.20 -0.43 28.30
C LEU A 635 1.44 -0.58 29.81
N ASN A 636 1.02 -1.72 30.35
CA ASN A 636 1.08 -2.09 31.77
C ASN A 636 0.29 -1.17 32.69
N GLN A 637 -0.66 -0.39 32.13
CA GLN A 637 -1.60 0.41 32.89
C GLN A 637 -2.93 -0.32 33.03
N THR A 638 -3.62 -0.05 34.13
CA THR A 638 -4.96 -0.55 34.41
C THR A 638 -6.00 0.32 33.72
N VAL A 639 -6.95 -0.32 33.02
CA VAL A 639 -8.06 0.36 32.34
C VAL A 639 -9.00 0.98 33.38
N GLY A 640 -9.13 2.30 33.37
CA GLY A 640 -10.08 3.04 34.20
C GLY A 640 -11.48 3.10 33.58
N SER A 641 -12.45 3.66 34.30
CA SER A 641 -13.81 3.90 33.78
C SER A 641 -13.84 4.81 32.56
N ASP A 642 -12.89 5.74 32.47
CA ASP A 642 -12.76 6.69 31.37
C ASP A 642 -12.00 6.10 30.16
N GLY A 643 -11.59 4.82 30.25
CA GLY A 643 -10.82 4.13 29.23
C GLY A 643 -9.30 4.26 29.41
N LEU A 644 -8.56 3.92 28.36
CA LEU A 644 -7.10 4.03 28.28
C LEU A 644 -6.69 4.36 26.85
N THR A 645 -5.59 5.10 26.67
CA THR A 645 -4.98 5.29 25.34
C THR A 645 -3.61 4.61 25.32
N ILE A 646 -3.41 3.75 24.32
CA ILE A 646 -2.14 3.13 23.98
C ILE A 646 -1.64 3.77 22.70
N THR A 647 -0.38 4.20 22.66
CA THR A 647 0.23 4.78 21.47
C THR A 647 1.46 3.99 21.08
N CYS A 648 1.39 3.32 19.94
CA CYS A 648 2.50 2.61 19.31
C CYS A 648 3.25 3.59 18.41
N TYR A 649 4.55 3.75 18.67
CA TYR A 649 5.42 4.61 17.88
C TYR A 649 6.33 3.76 16.99
N TYR A 650 6.42 4.13 15.72
CA TYR A 650 7.20 3.41 14.72
C TYR A 650 8.21 4.32 14.02
N GLU A 651 9.37 3.77 13.70
CA GLU A 651 10.38 4.40 12.84
C GLU A 651 10.28 3.78 11.45
N LYS A 652 10.36 4.61 10.40
CA LYS A 652 10.34 4.13 9.02
C LYS A 652 11.63 3.36 8.76
N ASN A 653 11.56 2.08 8.38
CA ASN A 653 12.78 1.37 7.97
C ASN A 653 13.30 2.06 6.70
N SER A 654 14.52 2.60 6.76
CA SER A 654 15.18 3.18 5.59
C SER A 654 15.54 2.14 4.52
N GLU A 655 15.42 0.85 4.84
CA GLU A 655 15.91 -0.27 4.01
C GLU A 655 14.83 -1.03 3.23
N ASP A 656 13.54 -0.95 3.60
CA ASP A 656 12.47 -1.70 2.90
C ASP A 656 11.51 -0.75 2.19
N HIS A 657 11.95 -0.27 1.03
CA HIS A 657 11.03 0.21 0.01
C HIS A 657 11.48 -0.35 -1.34
N THR A 658 10.53 -0.67 -2.20
CA THR A 658 10.84 -1.03 -3.58
C THR A 658 11.42 0.20 -4.27
N HIS A 659 12.69 0.13 -4.69
CA HIS A 659 13.31 1.28 -5.32
C HIS A 659 12.61 1.63 -6.64
N THR A 660 11.90 2.74 -6.62
CA THR A 660 11.35 3.36 -7.82
C THR A 660 12.33 4.41 -8.28
N TRP A 661 12.96 4.18 -9.42
CA TRP A 661 14.05 5.02 -9.92
C TRP A 661 13.49 6.15 -10.79
N GLY A 662 13.85 7.39 -10.45
CA GLY A 662 13.45 8.58 -11.21
C GLY A 662 14.22 8.75 -12.52
N ASP A 663 14.06 9.94 -13.11
CA ASP A 663 14.80 10.36 -14.31
C ASP A 663 16.32 10.37 -14.06
N TRP A 664 17.10 10.27 -15.14
CA TRP A 664 18.56 10.36 -15.08
C TRP A 664 19.04 11.72 -14.58
N MET A 665 19.84 11.69 -13.52
CA MET A 665 20.55 12.82 -12.91
C MET A 665 22.00 12.85 -13.38
N THR A 666 22.62 14.04 -13.39
CA THR A 666 24.02 14.24 -13.79
C THR A 666 24.64 15.44 -13.06
N ASP A 667 25.92 15.33 -12.70
CA ASP A 667 26.74 16.44 -12.16
C ASP A 667 27.75 17.00 -13.19
N GLY A 668 27.65 16.55 -14.45
CA GLY A 668 28.57 16.89 -15.55
C GLY A 668 29.72 15.90 -15.75
N ILE A 669 30.06 15.08 -14.75
CA ILE A 669 31.11 14.05 -14.80
C ILE A 669 30.49 12.65 -14.67
N HIS A 670 29.52 12.50 -13.76
CA HIS A 670 28.81 11.27 -13.45
C HIS A 670 27.33 11.35 -13.82
N HIS A 671 26.71 10.19 -14.02
CA HIS A 671 25.27 10.00 -14.06
C HIS A 671 24.81 9.01 -12.99
N TRP A 672 23.55 9.13 -12.57
CA TRP A 672 22.87 8.15 -11.72
C TRP A 672 21.36 8.34 -11.80
N ARG A 673 20.60 7.38 -11.24
CA ARG A 673 19.18 7.54 -10.93
C ARG A 673 19.01 7.52 -9.41
N GLU A 674 18.26 8.46 -8.86
CA GLU A 674 17.93 8.47 -7.43
C GLU A 674 16.61 7.75 -7.20
N CYS A 675 16.52 7.09 -6.05
CA CYS A 675 15.27 6.51 -5.63
C CYS A 675 14.29 7.60 -5.19
N SER A 676 13.03 7.52 -5.62
CA SER A 676 11.99 8.45 -5.19
C SER A 676 11.65 8.34 -3.68
N GLY A 677 12.09 7.27 -3.02
CA GLY A 677 11.78 6.98 -1.61
C GLY A 677 12.97 7.05 -0.64
N CYS A 678 14.20 7.19 -1.14
CA CYS A 678 15.42 7.30 -0.32
C CYS A 678 16.59 7.92 -1.11
N ASP A 679 17.70 8.20 -0.43
CA ASP A 679 18.91 8.80 -1.03
C ASP A 679 19.83 7.80 -1.78
N GLU A 680 19.36 6.57 -2.03
CA GLU A 680 20.14 5.56 -2.74
C GLU A 680 20.25 5.87 -4.25
N LYS A 681 21.43 5.58 -4.82
CA LYS A 681 21.78 5.88 -6.21
C LYS A 681 21.99 4.60 -7.00
N LEU A 682 21.19 4.40 -8.05
CA LEU A 682 21.37 3.32 -9.03
C LEU A 682 22.22 3.79 -10.21
N ASP A 683 23.06 2.89 -10.72
CA ASP A 683 23.90 3.11 -11.90
C ASP A 683 24.79 4.37 -11.79
N TYR A 684 25.31 4.65 -10.59
CA TYR A 684 26.27 5.73 -10.40
C TYR A 684 27.58 5.43 -11.11
N GLY A 685 27.92 6.23 -12.12
CA GLY A 685 29.13 6.05 -12.91
C GLY A 685 29.50 7.28 -13.73
N GLU A 686 30.74 7.33 -14.20
CA GLU A 686 31.19 8.37 -15.12
C GLU A 686 30.47 8.26 -16.47
N HIS A 687 30.25 9.40 -17.14
CA HIS A 687 29.72 9.40 -18.49
C HIS A 687 30.66 8.71 -19.48
N THR A 688 30.08 7.85 -20.33
CA THR A 688 30.82 7.15 -21.39
C THR A 688 30.06 7.18 -22.72
N GLY A 689 30.81 7.01 -23.82
CA GLY A 689 30.26 6.98 -25.19
C GLY A 689 30.00 8.36 -25.80
N GLY A 690 29.70 8.40 -27.09
CA GLY A 690 29.54 9.64 -27.85
C GLY A 690 30.87 10.27 -28.29
N THR A 691 30.80 11.14 -29.31
CA THR A 691 31.96 11.87 -29.84
C THR A 691 31.65 13.36 -29.81
N ALA A 692 32.45 14.15 -29.10
CA ALA A 692 32.32 15.60 -29.11
C ALA A 692 32.83 16.18 -30.43
N THR A 693 32.19 17.24 -30.91
CA THR A 693 32.61 18.03 -32.08
C THR A 693 32.85 19.48 -31.66
N CYS A 694 33.43 20.29 -32.54
CA CYS A 694 33.62 21.72 -32.29
C CYS A 694 32.31 22.53 -32.15
N ILE A 695 31.14 21.90 -32.34
CA ILE A 695 29.81 22.52 -32.20
C ILE A 695 28.85 21.77 -31.26
N SER A 696 29.18 20.55 -30.83
CA SER A 696 28.31 19.73 -29.97
C SER A 696 29.12 18.90 -28.97
N LYS A 697 28.65 18.81 -27.72
CA LYS A 697 29.26 17.96 -26.68
C LYS A 697 29.03 16.47 -26.97
N ALA A 698 29.80 15.60 -26.32
CA ALA A 698 29.54 14.16 -26.38
C ALA A 698 28.20 13.84 -25.70
N VAL A 699 27.44 12.89 -26.25
CA VAL A 699 26.18 12.41 -25.64
C VAL A 699 26.42 11.04 -25.03
N CYS A 700 26.12 10.89 -23.74
CA CYS A 700 26.37 9.64 -23.02
C CYS A 700 25.48 8.52 -23.56
N SER A 701 26.07 7.36 -23.85
CA SER A 701 25.34 6.19 -24.38
C SER A 701 24.43 5.49 -23.36
N ILE A 702 24.53 5.86 -22.08
CA ILE A 702 23.75 5.26 -20.98
C ILE A 702 22.55 6.15 -20.62
N CYS A 703 22.80 7.41 -20.25
CA CYS A 703 21.75 8.32 -19.77
C CYS A 703 21.21 9.28 -20.85
N GLY A 704 21.84 9.35 -22.03
CA GLY A 704 21.42 10.21 -23.14
C GLY A 704 21.64 11.72 -22.94
N LYS A 705 22.34 12.13 -21.86
CA LYS A 705 22.66 13.54 -21.59
C LYS A 705 23.99 13.95 -22.23
N GLU A 706 24.10 15.24 -22.57
CA GLU A 706 25.36 15.84 -23.04
C GLU A 706 26.35 16.01 -21.89
N TYR A 707 27.62 15.72 -22.14
CA TYR A 707 28.69 15.80 -21.15
C TYR A 707 30.05 16.16 -21.78
N GLY A 708 30.99 16.61 -20.94
CA GLY A 708 32.33 17.01 -21.35
C GLY A 708 32.41 18.37 -22.06
N GLU A 709 33.57 18.64 -22.64
CA GLU A 709 33.85 19.84 -23.43
C GLU A 709 33.58 19.62 -24.93
N LEU A 710 33.51 20.70 -25.70
CA LEU A 710 33.46 20.62 -27.16
C LEU A 710 34.75 19.98 -27.71
N GLY A 711 34.61 19.23 -28.80
CA GLY A 711 35.74 18.59 -29.48
C GLY A 711 36.64 19.60 -30.19
N GLU A 712 37.85 19.15 -30.56
CA GLU A 712 38.80 19.98 -31.30
C GLU A 712 38.27 20.38 -32.69
N HIS A 713 38.66 21.58 -33.14
CA HIS A 713 38.42 22.03 -34.50
C HIS A 713 39.20 21.20 -35.52
N ASN A 714 38.56 20.86 -36.64
CA ASN A 714 39.24 20.21 -37.74
C ASN A 714 39.76 21.28 -38.71
N TYR A 715 40.96 21.76 -38.44
CA TYR A 715 41.59 22.87 -39.19
C TYR A 715 41.85 22.55 -40.67
N GLY A 716 41.76 21.29 -41.11
CA GLY A 716 42.08 20.88 -42.47
C GLY A 716 43.55 21.15 -42.84
N SER A 717 43.82 21.39 -44.13
CA SER A 717 45.15 21.79 -44.61
C SER A 717 45.29 23.32 -44.58
N LEU A 718 46.50 23.82 -44.31
CA LEU A 718 46.79 25.25 -44.35
C LEU A 718 46.52 25.78 -45.77
N ILE A 719 45.63 26.76 -45.89
CA ILE A 719 45.41 27.48 -47.14
C ILE A 719 46.59 28.46 -47.26
N PRO A 720 47.46 28.32 -48.28
CA PRO A 720 48.67 29.12 -48.39
C PRO A 720 48.33 30.60 -48.68
N GLU A 721 49.24 31.49 -48.29
CA GLU A 721 49.11 32.91 -48.57
C GLU A 721 49.02 33.16 -50.08
N VAL A 722 48.07 34.01 -50.45
CA VAL A 722 47.89 34.51 -51.81
C VAL A 722 48.22 36.00 -51.81
N ASP A 723 49.28 36.35 -52.51
CA ASP A 723 49.74 37.73 -52.66
C ASP A 723 48.67 38.63 -53.30
N SER A 724 48.64 39.91 -52.91
CA SER A 724 47.78 40.89 -53.56
C SER A 724 48.31 41.34 -54.92
N THR A 725 47.38 41.73 -55.79
CA THR A 725 47.64 42.28 -57.13
C THR A 725 47.09 43.70 -57.23
N THR A 726 47.23 44.34 -58.39
CA THR A 726 46.60 45.65 -58.64
C THR A 726 45.07 45.56 -58.70
N ASP A 727 44.52 44.39 -59.05
CA ASP A 727 43.08 44.24 -59.32
C ASP A 727 42.34 43.44 -58.25
N LYS A 728 43.05 42.60 -57.48
CA LYS A 728 42.50 41.74 -56.43
C LYS A 728 43.30 41.83 -55.14
N GLU A 729 42.58 41.85 -54.02
CA GLU A 729 43.15 41.68 -52.69
C GLU A 729 43.77 40.28 -52.57
N GLY A 730 44.82 40.19 -51.77
CA GLY A 730 45.42 38.92 -51.35
C GLY A 730 44.79 38.44 -50.05
N MET A 731 45.20 37.27 -49.58
CA MET A 731 44.79 36.70 -48.30
C MET A 731 45.99 36.02 -47.66
N LYS A 732 46.26 36.33 -46.39
CA LYS A 732 47.28 35.65 -45.58
C LYS A 732 46.99 34.16 -45.46
N ALA A 733 48.03 33.37 -45.20
CA ALA A 733 47.87 31.95 -44.94
C ALA A 733 46.94 31.73 -43.73
N HIS A 734 46.00 30.79 -43.84
CA HIS A 734 45.00 30.55 -42.79
C HIS A 734 44.45 29.13 -42.84
N TYR A 735 43.87 28.68 -41.74
CA TYR A 735 43.04 27.48 -41.68
C TYR A 735 41.56 27.87 -41.69
N TYR A 736 40.72 26.97 -42.20
CA TYR A 736 39.27 27.13 -42.22
C TYR A 736 38.61 25.83 -41.79
N ASP A 737 37.87 25.87 -40.69
CA ASP A 737 37.09 24.72 -40.23
C ASP A 737 35.71 24.76 -40.89
N SER A 738 35.49 23.87 -41.86
CA SER A 738 34.23 23.78 -42.60
C SER A 738 33.04 23.36 -41.75
N ALA A 739 33.27 22.73 -40.58
CA ALA A 739 32.18 22.28 -39.70
C ALA A 739 31.55 23.44 -38.91
N CYS A 740 32.36 24.42 -38.48
CA CYS A 740 31.88 25.58 -37.72
C CYS A 740 31.96 26.92 -38.49
N GLY A 741 32.57 26.95 -39.67
CA GLY A 741 32.66 28.13 -40.53
C GLY A 741 33.66 29.19 -40.07
N LYS A 742 34.58 28.86 -39.16
CA LYS A 742 35.55 29.78 -38.55
C LYS A 742 36.92 29.76 -39.24
N TYR A 743 37.61 30.90 -39.19
CA TYR A 743 38.96 31.09 -39.73
C TYR A 743 39.98 31.12 -38.60
N PHE A 744 41.17 30.56 -38.84
CA PHE A 744 42.26 30.54 -37.88
C PHE A 744 43.56 30.97 -38.54
N ASP A 745 44.42 31.67 -37.80
CA ASP A 745 45.76 32.03 -38.28
C ASP A 745 46.71 30.80 -38.31
N GLU A 746 47.94 30.98 -38.78
CA GLU A 746 48.95 29.91 -38.81
C GLU A 746 49.28 29.33 -37.42
N SER A 747 49.01 30.10 -36.35
CA SER A 747 49.16 29.66 -34.96
C SER A 747 47.91 29.01 -34.39
N LYS A 748 46.87 28.79 -35.22
CA LYS A 748 45.55 28.23 -34.88
C LYS A 748 44.73 29.06 -33.91
N ASN A 749 44.98 30.37 -33.84
CA ASN A 749 44.09 31.28 -33.11
C ASN A 749 42.90 31.66 -34.00
N GLU A 750 41.70 31.69 -33.44
CA GLU A 750 40.50 32.14 -34.17
C GLU A 750 40.65 33.60 -34.57
N VAL A 751 40.43 33.89 -35.86
CA VAL A 751 40.55 35.24 -36.43
C VAL A 751 39.35 35.57 -37.32
N ASN A 752 39.06 36.86 -37.44
CA ASN A 752 38.07 37.33 -38.40
C ASN A 752 38.64 37.30 -39.82
N GLN A 753 37.85 36.87 -40.80
CA GLN A 753 38.26 36.81 -42.21
C GLN A 753 38.82 38.15 -42.72
N SER A 754 38.25 39.28 -42.30
CA SER A 754 38.71 40.62 -42.69
C SER A 754 40.14 40.96 -42.25
N SER A 755 40.63 40.33 -41.18
CA SER A 755 42.00 40.55 -40.68
C SER A 755 43.07 39.79 -41.48
N LEU A 756 42.65 38.82 -42.29
CA LEU A 756 43.51 38.03 -43.16
C LEU A 756 43.70 38.68 -44.55
N VAL A 757 42.90 39.70 -44.89
CA VAL A 757 42.93 40.35 -46.21
C VAL A 757 44.19 41.21 -46.40
N ILE A 758 44.86 41.05 -47.54
CA ILE A 758 46.02 41.85 -47.97
C ILE A 758 45.54 42.89 -49.02
N PRO A 759 45.66 44.21 -48.77
CA PRO A 759 45.17 45.26 -49.67
C PRO A 759 45.80 45.23 -51.07
N LYS A 760 45.09 45.74 -52.08
CA LYS A 760 45.56 45.84 -53.47
C LYS A 760 46.82 46.71 -53.61
N LYS A 761 47.67 46.38 -54.59
CA LYS A 761 48.88 47.16 -54.92
C LYS A 761 48.53 48.44 -55.71
N ILE A 762 49.28 49.52 -55.49
CA ILE A 762 49.07 50.85 -56.09
C ILE A 762 50.03 51.07 -57.27
N VAL A 763 49.58 51.73 -58.34
CA VAL A 763 50.38 52.02 -59.54
C VAL A 763 50.65 53.52 -59.65
N LEU A 764 51.93 53.91 -59.70
CA LEU A 764 52.34 55.28 -59.94
C LEU A 764 52.98 55.40 -61.33
N THR A 765 52.57 56.41 -62.09
CA THR A 765 53.05 56.65 -63.45
C THR A 765 53.78 57.98 -63.54
N ILE A 766 54.99 58.01 -64.09
CA ILE A 766 55.77 59.23 -64.26
C ILE A 766 56.00 59.51 -65.74
N ILE A 767 55.78 60.76 -66.15
CA ILE A 767 55.95 61.19 -67.55
C ILE A 767 57.31 61.86 -67.72
N SER A 768 58.11 61.30 -68.64
CA SER A 768 59.34 61.90 -69.15
C SER A 768 59.10 62.46 -70.56
N GLY A 769 59.72 63.59 -70.90
CA GLY A 769 59.22 64.43 -71.98
C GLY A 769 59.92 64.40 -73.33
N GLU A 770 59.35 65.23 -74.20
CA GLU A 770 59.42 65.35 -75.68
C GLU A 770 59.28 64.08 -76.52
N GLY A 771 59.22 62.90 -75.89
CA GLY A 771 58.58 61.71 -76.44
C GLY A 771 57.94 60.92 -75.30
N GLN A 772 56.61 60.87 -75.27
CA GLN A 772 55.74 60.28 -74.22
C GLN A 772 56.18 58.88 -73.73
N LYS A 773 57.21 58.79 -72.88
CA LYS A 773 57.61 57.54 -72.26
C LYS A 773 57.19 57.56 -70.79
N GLU A 774 56.21 56.71 -70.48
CA GLU A 774 55.66 56.49 -69.15
C GLU A 774 56.49 55.44 -68.40
N ASP A 775 57.05 55.81 -67.26
CA ASP A 775 57.59 54.84 -66.30
C ASP A 775 56.51 54.49 -65.27
N ARG A 776 56.16 53.20 -65.19
CA ARG A 776 55.13 52.69 -64.25
C ARG A 776 55.78 51.88 -63.14
N ILE A 777 55.41 52.17 -61.90
CA ILE A 777 55.91 51.49 -60.72
C ILE A 777 54.73 51.00 -59.89
N VAL A 778 54.77 49.73 -59.53
CA VAL A 778 53.79 49.10 -58.65
C VAL A 778 54.38 49.06 -57.24
N VAL A 779 53.68 49.66 -56.28
CA VAL A 779 54.11 49.74 -54.89
C VAL A 779 53.01 49.27 -53.96
N ASN A 780 53.38 48.94 -52.72
CA ASN A 780 52.39 48.70 -51.69
C ASN A 780 51.77 50.03 -51.23
N PRO A 781 50.49 50.05 -50.81
CA PRO A 781 49.89 51.23 -50.20
C PRO A 781 50.75 51.81 -49.07
N ASN A 782 50.87 53.14 -49.01
CA ASN A 782 51.67 53.89 -48.02
C ASN A 782 53.20 53.76 -48.13
N GLN A 783 53.72 53.13 -49.19
CA GLN A 783 55.16 53.08 -49.45
C GLN A 783 55.69 54.48 -49.84
N THR A 784 56.87 54.86 -49.33
CA THR A 784 57.55 56.11 -49.68
C THR A 784 58.58 55.86 -50.78
N ILE A 785 58.58 56.70 -51.81
CA ILE A 785 59.54 56.66 -52.93
C ILE A 785 60.31 57.97 -53.01
N THR A 786 61.43 57.99 -53.75
CA THR A 786 62.15 59.23 -54.05
C THR A 786 61.98 59.56 -55.53
N LEU A 787 61.45 60.76 -55.79
CA LEU A 787 61.30 61.37 -57.11
C LEU A 787 62.53 62.22 -57.38
N ILE A 788 63.21 62.00 -58.51
CA ILE A 788 64.39 62.78 -58.89
C ILE A 788 64.05 63.52 -60.18
N ALA A 789 64.24 64.84 -60.25
CA ALA A 789 64.11 65.67 -61.45
C ALA A 789 65.49 65.93 -62.09
N LYS A 790 65.56 66.27 -63.38
CA LYS A 790 66.84 66.70 -63.97
C LYS A 790 67.16 68.15 -63.65
N PRO A 791 68.46 68.50 -63.66
CA PRO A 791 68.87 69.89 -63.76
C PRO A 791 68.24 70.57 -64.97
N ALA A 792 67.80 71.82 -64.78
CA ALA A 792 67.18 72.62 -65.83
C ALA A 792 68.20 73.00 -66.93
N GLU A 793 67.73 73.12 -68.17
CA GLU A 793 68.53 73.62 -69.30
C GLU A 793 68.85 75.11 -69.14
N GLU A 794 69.91 75.59 -69.79
CA GLU A 794 70.42 76.96 -69.65
C GLU A 794 69.33 77.99 -69.99
N GLY A 795 68.96 78.82 -69.00
CA GLY A 795 67.86 79.78 -69.10
C GLY A 795 66.55 79.36 -68.40
N LYS A 796 66.47 78.15 -67.82
CA LYS A 796 65.28 77.63 -67.10
C LYS A 796 65.58 77.22 -65.65
N GLU A 797 64.56 77.17 -64.79
CA GLU A 797 64.60 76.64 -63.41
C GLU A 797 63.51 75.57 -63.17
N PHE A 798 63.78 74.54 -62.36
CA PHE A 798 62.80 73.53 -61.95
C PHE A 798 61.92 74.05 -60.81
N ILE A 799 60.60 73.82 -60.88
CA ILE A 799 59.65 74.36 -59.90
C ILE A 799 58.75 73.31 -59.23
N GLY A 800 58.80 72.04 -59.65
CA GLY A 800 58.08 70.95 -58.97
C GLY A 800 57.41 69.92 -59.88
N TRP A 801 56.48 69.14 -59.33
CA TRP A 801 55.72 68.09 -60.00
C TRP A 801 54.21 68.37 -60.01
N MET A 802 53.60 68.09 -61.15
CA MET A 802 52.20 68.32 -61.45
C MET A 802 51.47 67.00 -61.70
N ASN A 803 50.18 66.92 -61.36
CA ASN A 803 49.35 65.77 -61.69
C ASN A 803 48.85 65.79 -63.15
N GLU A 804 48.12 64.75 -63.54
CA GLU A 804 47.44 64.68 -64.84
C GLU A 804 46.39 65.77 -65.08
N ASN A 805 45.87 66.39 -64.03
CA ASN A 805 44.86 67.45 -64.12
C ASN A 805 45.48 68.85 -64.30
N GLY A 806 46.82 68.96 -64.32
CA GLY A 806 47.51 70.24 -64.47
C GLY A 806 47.72 71.00 -63.16
N GLU A 807 47.52 70.36 -62.00
CA GLU A 807 47.69 70.98 -60.68
C GLU A 807 49.06 70.61 -60.10
N MET A 808 49.76 71.59 -59.51
CA MET A 808 51.01 71.35 -58.80
C MET A 808 50.74 70.52 -57.52
N VAL A 809 51.27 69.30 -57.46
CA VAL A 809 51.14 68.40 -56.29
C VAL A 809 52.36 68.50 -55.38
N ILE A 810 53.51 68.86 -55.95
CA ILE A 810 54.77 69.03 -55.25
C ILE A 810 55.41 70.30 -55.79
N GLU A 811 55.53 71.36 -54.99
CA GLU A 811 56.29 72.56 -55.36
C GLU A 811 57.64 72.51 -54.64
N THR A 812 58.72 72.37 -55.41
CA THR A 812 60.07 72.30 -54.85
C THR A 812 61.10 72.71 -55.89
N SER A 813 62.16 73.38 -55.42
CA SER A 813 63.36 73.65 -56.22
C SER A 813 64.41 72.52 -56.10
N GLU A 814 64.18 71.52 -55.24
CA GLU A 814 65.09 70.39 -55.07
C GLU A 814 64.91 69.34 -56.17
N LEU A 815 66.02 68.93 -56.77
CA LEU A 815 66.02 67.91 -57.81
C LEU A 815 65.79 66.48 -57.29
N SER A 816 65.65 66.27 -55.98
CA SER A 816 65.37 64.96 -55.36
C SER A 816 64.42 65.15 -54.18
N TYR A 817 63.26 64.48 -54.21
CA TYR A 817 62.19 64.68 -53.23
C TYR A 817 61.52 63.35 -52.83
N SER A 818 61.32 63.12 -51.54
CA SER A 818 60.66 61.91 -51.04
C SER A 818 59.15 62.07 -50.95
N TYR A 819 58.42 61.13 -51.56
CA TYR A 819 56.96 61.18 -51.74
C TYR A 819 56.29 59.89 -51.24
N LYS A 820 55.30 60.02 -50.36
CA LYS A 820 54.52 58.90 -49.84
C LYS A 820 53.31 58.63 -50.74
N ILE A 821 53.19 57.39 -51.22
CA ILE A 821 52.14 57.00 -52.17
C ILE A 821 50.91 56.53 -51.42
N THR A 822 49.83 57.31 -51.53
CA THR A 822 48.53 57.00 -50.92
C THR A 822 47.51 56.46 -51.93
N ASN A 823 47.71 56.74 -53.22
CA ASN A 823 46.78 56.42 -54.31
C ASN A 823 47.53 56.36 -55.65
N SER A 824 46.91 55.70 -56.64
CA SER A 824 47.43 55.66 -58.00
C SER A 824 47.33 57.05 -58.61
N GLN A 825 48.42 57.56 -59.18
CA GLN A 825 48.46 58.90 -59.76
C GLN A 825 49.55 59.02 -60.82
N LYS A 826 49.41 60.05 -61.67
CA LYS A 826 50.37 60.41 -62.71
C LYS A 826 51.09 61.70 -62.33
N LEU A 827 52.42 61.74 -62.43
CA LEU A 827 53.24 62.91 -62.07
C LEU A 827 54.16 63.36 -63.21
N THR A 828 54.27 64.69 -63.39
CA THR A 828 55.06 65.34 -64.46
C THR A 828 55.91 66.48 -63.88
N ALA A 829 57.20 66.55 -64.22
CA ALA A 829 58.11 67.62 -63.77
C ALA A 829 57.88 68.94 -64.53
N VAL A 830 57.98 70.09 -63.84
CA VAL A 830 57.67 71.43 -64.37
C VAL A 830 58.87 72.38 -64.23
N TYR A 831 59.13 73.20 -65.26
CA TYR A 831 60.25 74.17 -65.33
C TYR A 831 59.79 75.55 -65.84
N ARG A 832 60.47 76.65 -65.46
CA ARG A 832 60.16 78.07 -65.78
C ARG A 832 61.37 78.79 -66.42
N ASP A 833 61.16 79.72 -67.37
CA ASP A 833 62.21 80.53 -68.04
C ASP A 833 62.65 81.78 -67.23
N ILE A 834 63.93 82.17 -67.31
CA ILE A 834 64.58 83.19 -66.46
C ILE A 834 64.83 84.54 -67.19
N ASN A 835 64.79 84.62 -68.53
CA ASN A 835 65.21 85.84 -69.29
C ASN A 835 64.17 86.40 -70.29
N LYS A 836 63.29 87.33 -69.88
CA LYS A 836 62.60 88.30 -70.78
C LYS A 836 62.06 89.52 -70.01
N ASN A 837 62.57 90.72 -70.32
CA ASN A 837 62.02 92.04 -69.93
C ASN A 837 61.79 92.91 -71.19
N ASN A 838 60.58 93.48 -71.29
CA ASN A 838 60.06 94.65 -72.04
C ASN A 838 60.40 94.91 -73.53
N ASP A 839 59.36 94.93 -74.39
CA ASP A 839 58.86 96.21 -74.94
C ASP A 839 57.43 96.13 -75.55
N ASN A 840 56.76 97.29 -75.51
CA ASN A 840 55.35 97.68 -75.73
C ASN A 840 54.56 97.08 -76.93
N ASN A 841 53.27 96.73 -76.73
CA ASN A 841 52.06 97.54 -77.08
C ASN A 841 50.74 96.70 -77.06
N ASN A 842 49.69 97.26 -76.44
CA ASN A 842 48.24 96.93 -76.50
C ASN A 842 47.65 95.54 -76.12
N ASN A 843 46.82 95.59 -75.06
CA ASN A 843 45.55 94.87 -74.76
C ASN A 843 45.41 93.36 -74.98
N ASN A 844 45.25 92.67 -73.83
CA ASN A 844 44.50 91.44 -73.54
C ASN A 844 44.71 90.20 -74.43
N ASN A 845 45.07 89.13 -73.74
CA ASN A 845 45.28 87.73 -74.13
C ASN A 845 46.69 87.35 -74.59
N PHE A 846 47.33 86.58 -73.69
CA PHE A 846 48.18 85.39 -73.88
C PHE A 846 49.08 85.32 -75.12
N PRO A 847 50.36 84.94 -74.95
CA PRO A 847 51.06 84.17 -75.96
C PRO A 847 51.16 82.71 -75.52
N THR A 848 50.34 81.89 -76.17
CA THR A 848 50.76 80.62 -76.75
C THR A 848 52.25 80.59 -77.10
N GLY A 849 52.91 79.49 -76.75
CA GLY A 849 54.14 79.05 -77.41
C GLY A 849 55.39 79.11 -76.54
N ALA A 850 55.66 77.98 -75.87
CA ALA A 850 56.90 77.20 -76.00
C ALA A 850 57.16 76.38 -74.72
N ILE A 851 56.41 75.28 -74.56
CA ILE A 851 56.99 74.08 -73.94
C ILE A 851 58.14 73.67 -74.84
N ILE A 852 59.39 73.79 -74.38
CA ILE A 852 60.55 73.21 -75.05
C ILE A 852 61.56 72.79 -73.98
N GLY A 853 61.87 71.50 -73.88
CA GLY A 853 62.92 70.97 -73.02
C GLY A 853 62.42 70.31 -71.73
N ILE A 854 62.36 68.97 -71.78
CA ILE A 854 62.05 68.11 -70.65
C ILE A 854 63.24 67.20 -70.41
N ALA A 855 63.72 67.19 -69.17
CA ALA A 855 64.92 66.49 -68.78
C ALA A 855 64.58 65.40 -67.71
N VAL A 856 64.91 64.13 -68.03
CA VAL A 856 64.64 62.80 -67.36
C VAL A 856 64.89 62.65 -65.85
N GLY A 857 63.82 62.52 -65.07
CA GLY A 857 63.89 61.99 -63.72
C GLY A 857 63.96 60.46 -63.65
N SER A 858 64.66 59.90 -62.65
CA SER A 858 64.65 58.46 -62.34
C SER A 858 64.01 58.21 -60.98
N VAL A 859 63.20 57.16 -60.83
CA VAL A 859 62.67 56.76 -59.52
C VAL A 859 63.59 55.73 -58.90
N SER A 860 63.97 55.94 -57.64
CA SER A 860 64.63 54.93 -56.82
C SER A 860 63.79 54.68 -55.57
N ALA A 861 63.44 53.42 -55.33
CA ALA A 861 62.82 52.99 -54.08
C ALA A 861 63.88 53.00 -52.97
N VAL A 862 64.26 54.19 -52.48
CA VAL A 862 65.17 54.32 -51.35
C VAL A 862 64.32 54.42 -50.08
N ILE A 863 64.41 53.39 -49.24
CA ILE A 863 63.89 53.39 -47.89
C ILE A 863 64.76 54.36 -47.08
N ILE A 864 64.22 55.52 -46.68
CA ILE A 864 64.93 56.46 -45.81
C ILE A 864 65.09 55.83 -44.44
N VAL A 865 66.32 55.42 -44.11
CA VAL A 865 66.84 55.35 -42.75
C VAL A 865 68.22 56.01 -42.77
N GLY A 866 68.31 57.27 -42.32
CA GLY A 866 69.56 57.93 -41.83
C GLY A 866 70.71 58.22 -42.81
N ILE A 867 71.16 59.48 -42.82
CA ILE A 867 72.20 60.12 -43.66
C ILE A 867 73.64 59.60 -43.40
N LEU A 868 74.47 59.36 -44.45
CA LEU A 868 75.85 59.93 -44.66
C LEU A 868 76.71 59.23 -45.78
N LEU A 869 77.03 60.02 -46.82
CA LEU A 869 78.27 60.17 -47.63
C LEU A 869 79.05 58.99 -48.30
N TYR A 870 79.40 59.27 -49.57
CA TYR A 870 80.59 58.90 -50.40
C TYR A 870 80.60 57.67 -51.35
N VAL A 871 80.42 57.97 -52.65
CA VAL A 871 81.43 57.86 -53.76
C VAL A 871 81.90 56.47 -54.25
N PHE A 872 81.43 56.17 -55.47
CA PHE A 872 82.15 55.70 -56.67
C PHE A 872 82.52 54.21 -56.95
N VAL A 873 82.32 53.89 -58.24
CA VAL A 873 82.96 52.90 -59.14
C VAL A 873 82.58 51.40 -59.05
N ILE A 874 81.72 51.02 -60.01
CA ILE A 874 81.90 49.96 -61.05
C ILE A 874 82.61 48.65 -60.62
N LYS A 875 81.89 47.51 -60.65
CA LYS A 875 82.04 46.46 -61.69
C LYS A 875 81.10 45.26 -61.47
N LYS A 876 80.36 44.92 -62.55
CA LYS A 876 79.94 43.59 -63.03
C LYS A 876 80.33 42.35 -62.19
N LYS A 877 79.33 41.54 -61.84
CA LYS A 877 79.07 40.11 -62.22
C LYS A 877 78.20 39.47 -61.11
N LYS A 878 76.98 39.00 -61.42
CA LYS A 878 76.60 37.68 -61.96
C LYS A 878 76.59 36.56 -60.90
N MET A 879 75.41 35.91 -60.78
CA MET A 879 75.07 34.62 -60.13
C MET A 879 74.87 34.68 -58.60
N LEU A 880 73.86 34.05 -57.98
CA LEU A 880 72.85 33.07 -58.41
C LEU A 880 71.43 33.61 -58.24
#